data_AF-A0A0G0MRX3-F1
#
_entry.id   AF-A0A0G0MRX3-F1
#
_cell.length_a   1.000
_cell.length_b   1.000
_cell.length_c   1.000
_cell.angle_alpha   90.00
_cell.angle_beta   90.00
_cell.angle_gamma   90.00
#
_symmetry.space_group_name_H-M   'P 1'
#
loop_
_entity.id
_entity.type
_entity.pdbx_description
1 polymer ?
#
loop_
_entity_poly.entity_id
_entity_poly.type
_entity_poly.pdbx_seq_one_letter_code
_entity_poly.pdbx_strand_id
1 'polypeptide(L)'
;MIQEKFERTEVSRRVAGAVITLFALMLNLGIMPDAKAAAAPTLSVDSMTVNVGDIASVPIRVYAMTNVTAMTLDASYDDTKLSFQSIDVFGIDENGLMSINVDIPGKVTIDWMSVTNTPLVLDNQGIISLNFSVISGFGTTTQVDLTVPSTSIIDATGVDITSSYTFNPGTITINSVGTFLNIHDTLLLSGINNNLETCDLSPTACDGIYFEDPAVGKITFVGPLDVSDIATITLLQDPISYISFQNVGGFSIVIFNGGASTVLSSAQLKVDFYNFSAGLTLNDITFMIWDNDTGAEINNATILSNEAYNGTTVSFNAAHPATFYAFENSVMIPPVLTEVTPVPSITNNANPAYTFNTDKEGTITLNGGCGSATTDVVVGDNTITLTDPMRAPLADDVYLCVIDETDLAGNVTSMQMSQFTVDAVGPAAPVIINFLNAIDNTNKNNFSFDGTGEVNMPFNYAVTDSAASSVTGSGMIDAAGVFSVSGVDLSTLADGVLTLDVYISDVAGNISVYATKTITKNTTVIVNLVLRPGWNLITLPVQPVDSITNQQINYTAETLGSLLGADVVSQWIDTNQQYGSHIVGLPINNFPIAISKGFFVHVNAGTTIAMNGSSINNVVYSPLSIGWNALGWNNLAIGATTAGVFGASLTGVNVVSKFDSATQLWVSHIINLPIGDFTINPGDGVFVNKQ
;
A
#
# COMPACT_ATOMS: atom_id res chain seq x y z
N MET A 1 -25.94 -11.22 -58.11
CA MET A 1 -24.84 -10.27 -57.82
C MET A 1 -24.39 -9.39 -59.00
N ILE A 2 -24.66 -9.70 -60.29
CA ILE A 2 -24.35 -8.76 -61.39
C ILE A 2 -25.57 -7.90 -61.80
N GLN A 3 -26.79 -8.36 -61.52
CA GLN A 3 -28.03 -7.64 -61.87
C GLN A 3 -28.38 -6.50 -60.88
N GLU A 4 -28.01 -6.64 -59.60
CA GLU A 4 -28.21 -5.61 -58.56
C GLU A 4 -27.24 -4.42 -58.66
N LYS A 5 -26.12 -4.57 -59.37
CA LYS A 5 -25.13 -3.51 -59.56
C LYS A 5 -25.44 -2.58 -60.72
N PHE A 6 -26.31 -2.99 -61.65
CA PHE A 6 -26.69 -2.19 -62.82
C PHE A 6 -27.80 -1.17 -62.48
N GLU A 7 -28.77 -1.52 -61.63
CA GLU A 7 -29.90 -0.62 -61.30
C GLU A 7 -29.49 0.61 -60.45
N ARG A 8 -28.48 0.50 -59.58
CA ARG A 8 -28.02 1.65 -58.77
C ARG A 8 -27.27 2.72 -59.58
N THR A 9 -26.73 2.38 -60.75
CA THR A 9 -25.98 3.33 -61.58
C THR A 9 -26.90 4.19 -62.47
N GLU A 10 -28.07 3.66 -62.82
CA GLU A 10 -29.04 4.34 -63.69
C GLU A 10 -29.95 5.33 -62.92
N VAL A 11 -30.26 5.03 -61.66
CA VAL A 11 -30.95 5.96 -60.74
C VAL A 11 -30.09 7.20 -60.44
N SER A 12 -28.77 7.01 -60.25
CA SER A 12 -27.84 8.11 -59.96
C SER A 12 -27.66 9.06 -61.16
N ARG A 13 -27.65 8.53 -62.39
CA ARG A 13 -27.62 9.34 -63.63
C ARG A 13 -28.92 10.10 -63.90
N ARG A 14 -30.09 9.53 -63.57
CA ARG A 14 -31.40 10.19 -63.73
C ARG A 14 -31.60 11.32 -62.72
N VAL A 15 -31.09 11.18 -61.49
CA VAL A 15 -31.12 12.25 -60.47
C VAL A 15 -30.17 13.39 -60.82
N ALA A 16 -28.96 13.10 -61.30
CA ALA A 16 -28.01 14.13 -61.75
C ALA A 16 -28.54 14.92 -62.98
N GLY A 17 -29.17 14.24 -63.94
CA GLY A 17 -29.78 14.89 -65.11
C GLY A 17 -31.00 15.76 -64.75
N ALA A 18 -31.82 15.34 -63.78
CA ALA A 18 -32.95 16.14 -63.30
C ALA A 18 -32.51 17.41 -62.56
N VAL A 19 -31.45 17.33 -61.75
CA VAL A 19 -30.91 18.48 -61.01
C VAL A 19 -30.26 19.51 -61.95
N ILE A 20 -29.53 19.07 -62.98
CA ILE A 20 -28.92 19.97 -63.98
C ILE A 20 -29.99 20.65 -64.84
N THR A 21 -31.08 19.94 -65.17
CA THR A 21 -32.19 20.52 -65.94
C THR A 21 -33.00 21.51 -65.11
N LEU A 22 -33.17 21.27 -63.80
CA LEU A 22 -33.81 22.21 -62.87
C LEU A 22 -32.95 23.47 -62.66
N PHE A 23 -31.62 23.32 -62.59
CA PHE A 23 -30.67 24.44 -62.50
C PHE A 23 -30.65 25.31 -63.77
N ALA A 24 -30.70 24.69 -64.95
CA ALA A 24 -30.78 25.39 -66.23
C ALA A 24 -32.13 26.10 -66.45
N LEU A 25 -33.23 25.54 -65.92
CA LEU A 25 -34.55 26.16 -65.96
C LEU A 25 -34.64 27.39 -65.03
N MET A 26 -33.97 27.33 -63.86
CA MET A 26 -33.86 28.47 -62.93
C MET A 26 -33.00 29.61 -63.48
N LEU A 27 -31.94 29.31 -64.24
CA LEU A 27 -31.11 30.31 -64.93
C LEU A 27 -31.92 31.09 -66.00
N ASN A 28 -32.84 30.42 -66.69
CA ASN A 28 -33.59 30.98 -67.81
C ASN A 28 -34.88 31.72 -67.39
N LEU A 29 -35.32 31.56 -66.13
CA LEU A 29 -36.50 32.20 -65.55
C LEU A 29 -36.17 33.40 -64.64
N GLY A 30 -34.90 33.71 -64.42
CA GLY A 30 -34.47 34.86 -63.59
C GLY A 30 -34.84 34.72 -62.10
N ILE A 31 -35.04 33.50 -61.61
CA ILE A 31 -35.45 33.20 -60.23
C ILE A 31 -34.28 32.59 -59.47
N MET A 32 -33.11 33.24 -59.48
CA MET A 32 -32.18 33.05 -58.36
C MET A 32 -32.66 33.95 -57.22
N PRO A 33 -32.70 33.49 -55.97
CA PRO A 33 -32.65 34.42 -54.86
C PRO A 33 -31.36 35.22 -55.06
N ASP A 34 -31.44 36.56 -54.99
CA ASP A 34 -30.25 37.40 -54.93
C ASP A 34 -29.25 36.72 -54.00
N ALA A 35 -28.00 36.58 -54.46
CA ALA A 35 -26.91 36.13 -53.60
C ALA A 35 -26.81 37.13 -52.45
N LYS A 36 -27.51 36.84 -51.35
CA LYS A 36 -27.41 37.56 -50.10
C LYS A 36 -25.93 37.54 -49.77
N ALA A 37 -25.29 38.72 -49.84
CA ALA A 37 -23.87 38.86 -49.56
C ALA A 37 -23.53 38.02 -48.33
N ALA A 38 -22.57 37.10 -48.46
CA ALA A 38 -22.14 36.27 -47.35
C ALA A 38 -21.76 37.22 -46.21
N ALA A 39 -22.48 37.12 -45.09
CA ALA A 39 -22.20 37.96 -43.93
C ALA A 39 -20.74 37.74 -43.52
N ALA A 40 -20.00 38.82 -43.23
CA ALA A 40 -18.63 38.71 -42.76
C ALA A 40 -18.60 37.84 -41.49
N PRO A 41 -17.64 36.91 -41.34
CA PRO A 41 -17.58 36.05 -40.17
C PRO A 41 -17.43 36.92 -38.92
N THR A 42 -18.18 36.58 -37.88
CA THR A 42 -18.29 37.42 -36.69
C THR A 42 -18.05 36.59 -35.44
N LEU A 43 -17.24 37.13 -34.52
CA LEU A 43 -17.10 36.67 -33.15
C LEU A 43 -17.87 37.65 -32.26
N SER A 44 -18.90 37.16 -31.56
CA SER A 44 -19.75 37.97 -30.71
C SER A 44 -19.72 37.43 -29.29
N VAL A 45 -19.45 38.31 -28.34
CA VAL A 45 -19.60 38.00 -26.92
C VAL A 45 -21.05 38.23 -26.54
N ASP A 46 -21.69 37.28 -25.87
CA ASP A 46 -23.06 37.43 -25.40
C ASP A 46 -23.14 38.51 -24.30
N SER A 47 -24.30 39.15 -24.17
CA SER A 47 -24.58 40.06 -23.05
C SER A 47 -25.47 39.37 -22.03
N MET A 48 -25.25 39.64 -20.74
CA MET A 48 -26.02 39.04 -19.65
C MET A 48 -26.25 40.01 -18.50
N THR A 49 -27.19 39.65 -17.62
CA THR A 49 -27.45 40.36 -16.36
C THR A 49 -27.16 39.41 -15.20
N VAL A 50 -26.41 39.89 -14.21
CA VAL A 50 -25.94 39.08 -13.06
C VAL A 50 -25.97 39.94 -11.78
N ASN A 51 -26.18 39.33 -10.62
CA ASN A 51 -26.14 40.07 -9.35
C ASN A 51 -24.72 40.06 -8.77
N VAL A 52 -24.42 41.03 -7.89
CA VAL A 52 -23.15 41.03 -7.15
C VAL A 52 -23.04 39.76 -6.27
N GLY A 53 -21.89 39.10 -6.29
CA GLY A 53 -21.64 37.84 -5.58
C GLY A 53 -21.93 36.56 -6.37
N ASP A 54 -22.67 36.65 -7.49
CA ASP A 54 -22.90 35.51 -8.39
C ASP A 54 -21.73 35.33 -9.38
N ILE A 55 -21.69 34.17 -10.05
CA ILE A 55 -20.77 33.89 -11.16
C ILE A 55 -21.44 34.28 -12.49
N ALA A 56 -20.77 35.13 -13.27
CA ALA A 56 -21.16 35.50 -14.62
C ALA A 56 -20.44 34.58 -15.63
N SER A 57 -21.20 33.67 -16.26
CA SER A 57 -20.71 32.80 -17.33
C SER A 57 -21.09 33.38 -18.69
N VAL A 58 -20.13 33.98 -19.41
CA VAL A 58 -20.38 34.71 -20.67
C VAL A 58 -19.92 33.91 -21.89
N PRO A 59 -20.85 33.42 -22.74
CA PRO A 59 -20.50 32.72 -23.97
C PRO A 59 -19.89 33.63 -25.05
N ILE A 60 -18.92 33.11 -25.79
CA ILE A 60 -18.40 33.67 -27.04
C ILE A 60 -18.99 32.85 -28.19
N ARG A 61 -19.73 33.51 -29.09
CA ARG A 61 -20.37 32.90 -30.26
C ARG A 61 -19.66 33.25 -31.56
N VAL A 62 -19.69 32.32 -32.49
CA VAL A 62 -19.20 32.47 -33.86
C VAL A 62 -20.34 32.42 -34.86
N TYR A 63 -20.27 33.27 -35.87
CA TYR A 63 -21.18 33.31 -37.02
C TYR A 63 -20.37 33.23 -38.30
N ALA A 64 -20.80 32.36 -39.22
CA ALA A 64 -20.16 32.12 -40.52
C ALA A 64 -18.64 31.83 -40.48
N MET A 65 -18.13 31.22 -39.40
CA MET A 65 -16.73 30.82 -39.27
C MET A 65 -16.44 29.65 -40.21
N THR A 66 -15.46 29.82 -41.08
CA THR A 66 -15.02 28.76 -42.01
C THR A 66 -13.51 28.75 -42.11
N ASN A 67 -12.96 27.54 -42.31
CA ASN A 67 -11.55 27.32 -42.61
C ASN A 67 -10.55 27.72 -41.51
N VAL A 68 -10.95 27.76 -40.23
CA VAL A 68 -10.06 28.17 -39.11
C VAL A 68 -9.36 26.97 -38.47
N THR A 69 -8.05 27.04 -38.26
CA THR A 69 -7.25 25.97 -37.62
C THR A 69 -6.52 26.42 -36.35
N ALA A 70 -6.35 27.73 -36.11
CA ALA A 70 -5.90 28.25 -34.83
C ALA A 70 -6.49 29.64 -34.55
N MET A 71 -6.64 29.99 -33.28
CA MET A 71 -7.09 31.31 -32.86
C MET A 71 -6.45 31.72 -31.53
N THR A 72 -6.14 33.01 -31.40
CA THR A 72 -5.78 33.63 -30.12
C THR A 72 -6.81 34.71 -29.80
N LEU A 73 -7.48 34.59 -28.66
CA LEU A 73 -8.53 35.50 -28.20
C LEU A 73 -8.02 36.31 -27.00
N ASP A 74 -8.05 37.64 -27.09
CA ASP A 74 -7.67 38.55 -26.01
C ASP A 74 -8.92 39.16 -25.38
N ALA A 75 -9.49 38.51 -24.37
CA ALA A 75 -10.63 39.05 -23.64
C ALA A 75 -10.19 40.14 -22.65
N SER A 76 -10.78 41.33 -22.72
CA SER A 76 -10.54 42.44 -21.79
C SER A 76 -11.80 42.74 -20.97
N TYR A 77 -11.65 42.89 -19.65
CA TYR A 77 -12.72 43.12 -18.68
C TYR A 77 -12.29 44.13 -17.60
N ASP A 78 -13.25 44.70 -16.87
CA ASP A 78 -13.01 45.60 -15.74
C ASP A 78 -12.70 44.78 -14.47
N ASP A 79 -11.42 44.66 -14.13
CA ASP A 79 -10.90 43.90 -12.98
C ASP A 79 -11.22 44.52 -11.63
N THR A 80 -11.71 45.76 -11.60
CA THR A 80 -12.22 46.37 -10.38
C THR A 80 -13.62 45.86 -10.03
N LYS A 81 -14.34 45.26 -11.00
CA LYS A 81 -15.73 44.80 -10.86
C LYS A 81 -15.90 43.30 -11.03
N LEU A 82 -15.02 42.67 -11.79
CA LEU A 82 -15.06 41.24 -12.11
C LEU A 82 -13.72 40.59 -11.75
N SER A 83 -13.73 39.36 -11.28
CA SER A 83 -12.53 38.52 -11.12
C SER A 83 -12.68 37.27 -11.96
N PHE A 84 -11.80 37.08 -12.95
CA PHE A 84 -11.78 35.86 -13.75
C PHE A 84 -11.57 34.61 -12.89
N GLN A 85 -12.31 33.54 -13.18
CA GLN A 85 -12.26 32.27 -12.45
C GLN A 85 -11.79 31.13 -13.35
N SER A 86 -12.47 30.91 -14.48
CA SER A 86 -12.23 29.78 -15.38
C SER A 86 -12.83 30.02 -16.76
N ILE A 87 -12.62 29.07 -17.67
CA ILE A 87 -13.37 28.96 -18.93
C ILE A 87 -14.06 27.60 -19.02
N ASP A 88 -15.17 27.55 -19.76
CA ASP A 88 -15.79 26.29 -20.20
C ASP A 88 -15.69 26.19 -21.72
N VAL A 89 -15.21 25.05 -22.24
CA VAL A 89 -15.02 24.80 -23.68
C VAL A 89 -16.09 23.82 -24.17
N PHE A 90 -16.77 24.14 -25.28
CA PHE A 90 -17.87 23.28 -25.76
C PHE A 90 -18.11 23.26 -27.28
N GLY A 91 -17.63 24.27 -28.03
CA GLY A 91 -17.81 24.32 -29.50
C GLY A 91 -16.53 24.06 -30.31
N ILE A 92 -15.41 23.83 -29.63
CA ILE A 92 -14.09 23.52 -30.21
C ILE A 92 -13.48 22.34 -29.44
N ASP A 93 -12.45 21.70 -30.00
CA ASP A 93 -11.76 20.59 -29.35
C ASP A 93 -11.05 21.08 -28.08
N GLU A 94 -11.46 20.56 -26.92
CA GLU A 94 -10.88 20.86 -25.61
C GLU A 94 -9.38 20.54 -25.54
N ASN A 95 -8.93 19.52 -26.26
CA ASN A 95 -7.51 19.12 -26.31
C ASN A 95 -6.67 20.08 -27.16
N GLY A 96 -7.30 20.98 -27.92
CA GLY A 96 -6.65 22.02 -28.70
C GLY A 96 -6.35 23.31 -27.95
N LEU A 97 -6.73 23.39 -26.67
CA LEU A 97 -6.42 24.55 -25.83
C LEU A 97 -4.93 24.54 -25.45
N MET A 98 -4.18 25.52 -25.94
CA MET A 98 -2.73 25.60 -25.76
C MET A 98 -2.34 26.36 -24.48
N SER A 99 -3.03 27.48 -24.21
CA SER A 99 -2.79 28.29 -23.01
C SER A 99 -3.98 29.17 -22.64
N ILE A 100 -4.11 29.43 -21.34
CA ILE A 100 -4.92 30.52 -20.78
C ILE A 100 -3.95 31.38 -19.94
N ASN A 101 -3.77 32.64 -20.31
CA ASN A 101 -2.89 33.57 -19.61
C ASN A 101 -3.70 34.70 -18.97
N VAL A 102 -3.48 34.95 -17.67
CA VAL A 102 -4.15 35.97 -16.85
C VAL A 102 -3.14 36.89 -16.14
N ASP A 103 -1.92 37.00 -16.68
CA ASP A 103 -0.80 37.73 -16.08
C ASP A 103 -1.04 39.23 -15.95
N ILE A 104 -2.00 39.77 -16.71
CA ILE A 104 -2.40 41.18 -16.68
C ILE A 104 -3.83 41.26 -16.10
N PRO A 105 -4.02 41.88 -14.93
CA PRO A 105 -5.35 42.15 -14.40
C PRO A 105 -6.25 42.83 -15.44
N GLY A 106 -7.48 42.33 -15.58
CA GLY A 106 -8.44 42.82 -16.56
C GLY A 106 -8.25 42.27 -17.97
N LYS A 107 -7.33 41.31 -18.18
CA LYS A 107 -7.11 40.65 -19.46
C LYS A 107 -6.97 39.13 -19.32
N VAL A 108 -7.56 38.39 -20.25
CA VAL A 108 -7.39 36.94 -20.42
C VAL A 108 -7.00 36.68 -21.88
N THR A 109 -5.86 36.06 -22.11
CA THR A 109 -5.43 35.60 -23.44
C THR A 109 -5.63 34.09 -23.55
N ILE A 110 -6.35 33.64 -24.58
CA ILE A 110 -6.67 32.23 -24.81
C ILE A 110 -6.10 31.82 -26.16
N ASP A 111 -5.21 30.83 -26.16
CA ASP A 111 -4.62 30.26 -27.37
C ASP A 111 -5.24 28.89 -27.65
N TRP A 112 -5.74 28.71 -28.86
CA TRP A 112 -6.32 27.45 -29.31
C TRP A 112 -5.80 27.06 -30.70
N MET A 113 -5.53 25.76 -30.88
CA MET A 113 -5.11 25.17 -32.14
C MET A 113 -5.80 23.81 -32.36
N SER A 114 -6.27 23.57 -33.58
CA SER A 114 -6.87 22.29 -33.98
C SER A 114 -5.83 21.18 -33.95
N VAL A 115 -5.96 20.23 -33.02
CA VAL A 115 -5.05 19.06 -32.92
C VAL A 115 -5.21 18.07 -34.07
N THR A 116 -6.36 18.09 -34.75
CA THR A 116 -6.63 17.20 -35.90
C THR A 116 -6.28 17.83 -37.24
N ASN A 117 -5.87 19.11 -37.27
CA ASN A 117 -5.73 19.93 -38.48
C ASN A 117 -7.00 19.98 -39.34
N THR A 118 -8.15 19.56 -38.81
CA THR A 118 -9.43 19.71 -39.49
C THR A 118 -9.88 21.16 -39.34
N PRO A 119 -10.14 21.91 -40.43
CA PRO A 119 -10.55 23.30 -40.34
C PRO A 119 -11.96 23.40 -39.75
N LEU A 120 -12.14 24.30 -38.78
CA LEU A 120 -13.44 24.56 -38.17
C LEU A 120 -14.38 25.23 -39.17
N VAL A 121 -15.62 24.73 -39.18
CA VAL A 121 -16.75 25.28 -39.92
C VAL A 121 -17.92 25.37 -38.94
N LEU A 122 -18.17 26.56 -38.40
CA LEU A 122 -19.14 26.81 -37.33
C LEU A 122 -20.02 28.00 -37.69
N ASP A 123 -21.32 27.86 -37.45
CA ASP A 123 -22.29 28.95 -37.67
C ASP A 123 -23.32 29.00 -36.53
N ASN A 124 -23.47 30.19 -35.93
CA ASN A 124 -24.35 30.48 -34.80
C ASN A 124 -24.18 29.52 -33.61
N GLN A 125 -22.95 29.27 -33.19
CA GLN A 125 -22.62 28.39 -32.07
C GLN A 125 -21.68 29.08 -31.08
N GLY A 126 -21.82 28.77 -29.79
CA GLY A 126 -20.86 29.19 -28.77
C GLY A 126 -19.65 28.25 -28.77
N ILE A 127 -18.46 28.79 -28.55
CA ILE A 127 -17.21 28.04 -28.58
C ILE A 127 -16.56 27.89 -27.20
N ILE A 128 -16.58 28.98 -26.43
CA ILE A 128 -16.01 29.09 -25.07
C ILE A 128 -16.94 29.98 -24.24
N SER A 129 -17.07 29.71 -22.94
CA SER A 129 -17.66 30.63 -21.95
C SER A 129 -16.58 31.11 -20.99
N LEU A 130 -16.57 32.42 -20.70
CA LEU A 130 -15.70 33.02 -19.69
C LEU A 130 -16.45 33.15 -18.37
N ASN A 131 -15.90 32.60 -17.28
CA ASN A 131 -16.52 32.63 -15.95
C ASN A 131 -15.86 33.70 -15.06
N PHE A 132 -16.66 34.65 -14.58
CA PHE A 132 -16.20 35.73 -13.70
C PHE A 132 -16.98 35.74 -12.38
N SER A 133 -16.29 35.93 -11.25
CA SER A 133 -16.93 36.33 -10.00
C SER A 133 -17.21 37.83 -10.04
N VAL A 134 -18.42 38.26 -9.65
CA VAL A 134 -18.80 39.67 -9.62
C VAL A 134 -18.44 40.27 -8.25
N ILE A 135 -17.34 41.01 -8.19
CA ILE A 135 -16.71 41.48 -6.94
C ILE A 135 -17.08 42.91 -6.55
N SER A 136 -17.53 43.78 -7.47
CA SER A 136 -18.05 45.11 -7.13
C SER A 136 -18.98 45.71 -8.20
N GLY A 137 -19.94 46.55 -7.78
CA GLY A 137 -20.93 47.17 -8.67
C GLY A 137 -22.07 47.90 -7.95
N PHE A 138 -21.76 48.52 -6.80
CA PHE A 138 -22.78 49.10 -5.92
C PHE A 138 -23.11 50.54 -6.28
N GLY A 139 -24.41 50.85 -6.43
CA GLY A 139 -24.94 52.22 -6.49
C GLY A 139 -25.55 52.66 -7.83
N THR A 140 -25.22 52.02 -8.95
CA THR A 140 -25.88 52.20 -10.25
C THR A 140 -25.72 50.96 -11.11
N THR A 141 -26.69 50.64 -11.98
CA THR A 141 -26.53 49.63 -13.05
C THR A 141 -25.25 49.93 -13.81
N THR A 142 -24.24 49.07 -13.64
CA THR A 142 -22.94 49.26 -14.25
C THR A 142 -22.77 48.26 -15.37
N GLN A 143 -22.52 48.76 -16.58
CA GLN A 143 -22.26 47.95 -17.76
C GLN A 143 -20.76 47.75 -17.88
N VAL A 144 -20.30 46.50 -17.89
CA VAL A 144 -18.90 46.16 -18.16
C VAL A 144 -18.81 45.67 -19.59
N ASP A 145 -18.08 46.41 -20.43
CA ASP A 145 -17.78 45.99 -21.80
C ASP A 145 -16.77 44.85 -21.76
N LEU A 146 -17.16 43.70 -22.30
CA LEU A 146 -16.28 42.56 -22.52
C LEU A 146 -15.93 42.54 -24.00
N THR A 147 -14.69 42.94 -24.31
CA THR A 147 -14.21 42.94 -25.69
C THR A 147 -13.28 41.76 -25.88
N VAL A 148 -13.46 41.01 -26.96
CA VAL A 148 -12.58 39.89 -27.34
C VAL A 148 -12.03 40.17 -28.73
N PRO A 149 -11.12 41.13 -28.92
CA PRO A 149 -10.31 41.14 -30.14
C PRO A 149 -9.53 39.83 -30.23
N SER A 150 -9.47 39.22 -31.40
CA SER A 150 -8.44 38.19 -31.63
C SER A 150 -7.14 38.86 -32.05
N THR A 151 -6.02 38.40 -31.52
CA THR A 151 -4.69 38.84 -31.98
C THR A 151 -4.20 38.03 -33.18
N SER A 152 -4.77 36.84 -33.42
CA SER A 152 -4.57 36.06 -34.64
C SER A 152 -5.69 35.03 -34.85
N ILE A 153 -6.18 34.88 -36.08
CA ILE A 153 -7.05 33.79 -36.53
C ILE A 153 -6.39 33.20 -37.76
N ILE A 154 -5.92 31.96 -37.66
CA ILE A 154 -5.15 31.29 -38.71
C ILE A 154 -6.06 30.33 -39.47
N ASP A 155 -6.02 30.41 -40.78
CA ASP A 155 -6.75 29.52 -41.66
C ASP A 155 -6.01 28.19 -41.92
N ALA A 156 -6.66 27.24 -42.57
CA ALA A 156 -6.07 25.94 -42.89
C ALA A 156 -4.81 26.00 -43.78
N THR A 157 -4.54 27.15 -44.42
CA THR A 157 -3.34 27.39 -45.23
C THR A 157 -2.21 28.04 -44.44
N GLY A 158 -2.44 28.35 -43.16
CA GLY A 158 -1.47 29.01 -42.28
C GLY A 158 -1.47 30.54 -42.41
N VAL A 159 -2.47 31.13 -43.07
CA VAL A 159 -2.59 32.57 -43.27
C VAL A 159 -3.41 33.19 -42.14
N ASP A 160 -2.95 34.32 -41.62
CA ASP A 160 -3.73 35.14 -40.68
C ASP A 160 -4.87 35.88 -41.39
N ILE A 161 -6.09 35.49 -41.06
CA ILE A 161 -7.34 36.01 -41.61
C ILE A 161 -8.10 36.89 -40.61
N THR A 162 -7.46 37.34 -39.53
CA THR A 162 -8.08 38.18 -38.48
C THR A 162 -8.82 39.38 -39.05
N SER A 163 -8.25 40.05 -40.05
CA SER A 163 -8.86 41.24 -40.67
C SER A 163 -10.18 40.98 -41.41
N SER A 164 -10.51 39.71 -41.64
CA SER A 164 -11.79 39.28 -42.25
C SER A 164 -12.90 39.07 -41.22
N TYR A 165 -12.58 39.06 -39.92
CA TYR A 165 -13.54 38.89 -38.84
C TYR A 165 -14.01 40.23 -38.28
N THR A 166 -15.29 40.29 -37.93
CA THR A 166 -15.87 41.37 -37.12
C THR A 166 -15.98 40.90 -35.67
N PHE A 167 -15.60 41.75 -34.71
CA PHE A 167 -15.67 41.46 -33.28
C PHE A 167 -16.73 42.33 -32.63
N ASN A 168 -17.77 41.68 -32.10
CA ASN A 168 -18.85 42.36 -31.40
C ASN A 168 -18.65 42.16 -29.89
N PRO A 169 -18.41 43.25 -29.13
CA PRO A 169 -18.31 43.15 -27.68
C PRO A 169 -19.65 42.78 -27.07
N GLY A 170 -19.58 42.18 -25.88
CA GLY A 170 -20.71 41.83 -25.05
C GLY A 170 -20.70 42.69 -23.81
N THR A 171 -21.80 42.70 -23.07
CA THR A 171 -21.90 43.51 -21.87
C THR A 171 -22.44 42.71 -20.70
N ILE A 172 -21.78 42.83 -19.54
CA ILE A 172 -22.29 42.29 -18.28
C ILE A 172 -22.98 43.44 -17.55
N THR A 173 -24.30 43.33 -17.41
CA THR A 173 -25.10 44.26 -16.63
C THR A 173 -25.15 43.77 -15.19
N ILE A 174 -24.50 44.49 -14.28
CA ILE A 174 -24.48 44.12 -12.87
C ILE A 174 -25.71 44.74 -12.18
N ASN A 175 -26.63 43.89 -11.73
CA ASN A 175 -27.74 44.30 -10.90
C ASN A 175 -27.25 44.50 -9.45
N SER A 176 -27.32 45.73 -8.97
CA SER A 176 -27.20 46.01 -7.54
C SER A 176 -28.51 45.66 -6.83
N VAL A 177 -28.45 44.95 -5.71
CA VAL A 177 -29.56 44.89 -4.76
C VAL A 177 -29.46 46.12 -3.85
N GLY A 178 -30.39 47.07 -4.02
CA GLY A 178 -30.75 48.06 -3.00
C GLY A 178 -29.81 49.26 -2.79
N THR A 179 -30.40 50.41 -2.53
CA THR A 179 -29.80 51.74 -2.29
C THR A 179 -29.08 51.86 -0.95
N PHE A 180 -28.13 52.80 -0.86
CA PHE A 180 -27.35 53.12 0.34
C PHE A 180 -28.23 53.53 1.54
N LEU A 181 -27.93 52.97 2.72
CA LEU A 181 -28.51 53.34 4.01
C LEU A 181 -27.63 54.40 4.68
N ASN A 182 -28.12 55.63 4.81
CA ASN A 182 -27.43 56.70 5.55
C ASN A 182 -28.20 56.93 6.86
N ILE A 183 -27.83 56.22 7.94
CA ILE A 183 -28.46 56.42 9.25
C ILE A 183 -27.72 57.57 9.95
N HIS A 184 -28.33 58.75 10.00
CA HIS A 184 -27.79 59.89 10.75
C HIS A 184 -28.44 60.10 12.12
N ASP A 185 -29.44 59.29 12.53
CA ASP A 185 -30.06 59.40 13.86
C ASP A 185 -30.61 58.06 14.39
N THR A 186 -30.74 57.97 15.72
CA THR A 186 -31.13 56.81 16.53
C THR A 186 -32.33 56.03 15.98
N LEU A 187 -32.18 54.72 15.74
CA LEU A 187 -33.27 53.84 15.33
C LEU A 187 -34.07 53.38 16.57
N LEU A 188 -35.25 53.98 16.79
CA LEU A 188 -36.22 53.55 17.80
C LEU A 188 -37.22 52.55 17.18
N LEU A 189 -37.14 51.27 17.54
CA LEU A 189 -38.22 50.32 17.27
C LEU A 189 -39.21 50.35 18.44
N SER A 190 -40.39 50.92 18.24
CA SER A 190 -41.50 50.83 19.20
C SER A 190 -42.77 50.29 18.52
N GLY A 191 -43.32 49.20 19.05
CA GLY A 191 -44.69 48.76 18.82
C GLY A 191 -44.86 47.63 17.79
N ILE A 192 -44.79 46.39 18.28
CA ILE A 192 -45.33 45.22 17.59
C ILE A 192 -46.85 45.24 17.79
N ASN A 193 -47.62 45.58 16.76
CA ASN A 193 -49.04 45.24 16.67
C ASN A 193 -49.46 45.12 15.20
N ASN A 194 -49.95 43.92 14.84
CA ASN A 194 -50.44 43.50 13.54
C ASN A 194 -51.31 44.55 12.81
N ASN A 195 -50.78 45.15 11.74
CA ASN A 195 -51.44 45.44 10.45
C ASN A 195 -50.54 46.36 9.60
N LEU A 196 -50.20 45.91 8.40
CA LEU A 196 -49.49 46.70 7.40
C LEU A 196 -50.46 47.75 6.81
N GLU A 197 -50.53 48.94 7.39
CA GLU A 197 -50.98 50.16 6.70
C GLU A 197 -49.74 50.97 6.27
N THR A 198 -49.74 51.37 5.01
CA THR A 198 -48.70 52.10 4.30
C THR A 198 -48.17 53.31 5.07
N CYS A 199 -46.85 53.43 5.18
CA CYS A 199 -46.19 54.65 5.65
C CYS A 199 -46.45 55.77 4.62
N ASP A 200 -47.14 56.83 5.03
CA ASP A 200 -47.50 58.01 4.23
C ASP A 200 -46.34 59.02 4.18
N LEU A 201 -46.22 59.72 3.07
CA LEU A 201 -45.03 60.40 2.55
C LEU A 201 -44.62 61.66 3.34
N SER A 202 -43.39 61.67 3.90
CA SER A 202 -42.56 62.88 4.07
C SER A 202 -41.06 62.52 4.00
N PRO A 203 -40.17 63.35 3.44
CA PRO A 203 -38.95 62.89 2.77
C PRO A 203 -37.71 62.63 3.67
N THR A 204 -37.85 62.30 4.96
CA THR A 204 -36.65 62.14 5.83
C THR A 204 -36.69 61.04 6.89
N ALA A 205 -37.51 59.99 6.77
CA ALA A 205 -37.35 58.83 7.66
C ALA A 205 -38.00 57.57 7.09
N CYS A 206 -37.34 56.43 7.35
CA CYS A 206 -37.69 55.04 7.01
C CYS A 206 -37.22 54.57 5.63
N ASP A 207 -36.03 53.97 5.59
CA ASP A 207 -35.73 52.93 4.60
C ASP A 207 -34.81 51.87 5.24
N GLY A 208 -35.34 50.67 5.39
CA GLY A 208 -34.64 49.48 5.86
C GLY A 208 -35.56 48.28 5.65
N ILE A 209 -35.13 47.29 4.86
CA ILE A 209 -35.86 46.02 4.72
C ILE A 209 -35.42 45.12 5.86
N TYR A 210 -36.32 44.91 6.82
CA TYR A 210 -36.19 43.89 7.85
C TYR A 210 -37.16 42.75 7.54
N PHE A 211 -36.74 41.52 7.83
CA PHE A 211 -37.63 40.36 7.86
C PHE A 211 -37.85 39.99 9.31
N GLU A 212 -39.07 40.18 9.81
CA GLU A 212 -39.51 39.54 11.05
C GLU A 212 -39.98 38.12 10.73
N ASP A 213 -39.44 37.15 11.46
CA ASP A 213 -40.13 35.89 11.69
C ASP A 213 -40.90 36.02 13.01
N PRO A 214 -42.24 36.19 12.97
CA PRO A 214 -43.06 36.38 14.17
C PRO A 214 -43.06 35.16 15.10
N ALA A 215 -42.61 34.00 14.62
CA ALA A 215 -42.56 32.78 15.43
C ALA A 215 -41.30 32.67 16.30
N VAL A 216 -40.24 33.45 16.02
CA VAL A 216 -38.91 33.26 16.63
C VAL A 216 -38.27 34.56 17.15
N GLY A 217 -38.81 35.75 16.84
CA GLY A 217 -38.23 37.01 17.31
C GLY A 217 -36.83 37.28 16.73
N LYS A 218 -36.66 36.97 15.43
CA LYS A 218 -35.40 37.09 14.69
C LYS A 218 -35.38 38.39 13.86
N ILE A 219 -34.30 39.17 13.99
CA ILE A 219 -34.03 40.35 13.16
C ILE A 219 -32.74 40.12 12.36
N THR A 220 -32.81 40.24 11.03
CA THR A 220 -31.66 40.01 10.13
C THR A 220 -31.32 41.29 9.37
N PHE A 221 -30.06 41.72 9.45
CA PHE A 221 -29.51 42.87 8.72
C PHE A 221 -28.59 42.38 7.59
N VAL A 222 -28.84 42.82 6.36
CA VAL A 222 -28.12 42.39 5.16
C VAL A 222 -27.65 43.63 4.39
N GLY A 223 -26.33 43.86 4.28
CA GLY A 223 -25.74 44.94 3.47
C GLY A 223 -24.42 45.52 4.05
N PRO A 224 -23.58 46.21 3.23
CA PRO A 224 -22.36 46.85 3.72
C PRO A 224 -22.66 48.12 4.53
N LEU A 225 -22.17 48.20 5.77
CA LEU A 225 -22.10 49.42 6.57
C LEU A 225 -20.78 50.18 6.28
N ASP A 226 -20.82 51.50 6.14
CA ASP A 226 -19.62 52.34 6.03
C ASP A 226 -19.06 52.70 7.42
N VAL A 227 -17.73 52.78 7.52
CA VAL A 227 -16.90 52.59 8.72
C VAL A 227 -16.62 53.91 9.48
N SER A 228 -17.47 54.93 9.35
CA SER A 228 -17.19 56.25 9.93
C SER A 228 -18.04 56.65 11.13
N ASP A 229 -19.18 56.00 11.41
CA ASP A 229 -20.06 56.41 12.52
C ASP A 229 -20.67 55.23 13.31
N ILE A 230 -20.89 55.47 14.62
CA ILE A 230 -21.36 54.50 15.62
C ILE A 230 -22.84 54.16 15.38
N ALA A 231 -23.14 52.91 15.03
CA ALA A 231 -24.53 52.42 15.00
C ALA A 231 -25.02 52.07 16.42
N THR A 232 -26.06 52.77 16.87
CA THR A 232 -26.68 52.54 18.19
C THR A 232 -28.00 51.78 18.05
N ILE A 233 -28.11 50.60 18.67
CA ILE A 233 -29.33 49.77 18.65
C ILE A 233 -29.94 49.73 20.06
N THR A 234 -31.16 50.24 20.21
CA THR A 234 -31.88 50.26 21.50
C THR A 234 -33.03 49.25 21.46
N LEU A 235 -33.03 48.26 22.36
CA LEU A 235 -34.09 47.25 22.46
C LEU A 235 -35.03 47.62 23.62
N LEU A 236 -36.28 47.97 23.30
CA LEU A 236 -37.31 48.36 24.26
C LEU A 236 -38.41 47.29 24.31
N GLN A 237 -38.20 46.30 25.19
CA GLN A 237 -39.15 45.27 25.70
C GLN A 237 -39.41 43.96 24.89
N ASP A 238 -39.35 42.84 25.65
CA ASP A 238 -39.64 41.42 25.35
C ASP A 238 -38.75 40.68 24.31
N PRO A 239 -38.50 39.36 24.45
CA PRO A 239 -37.16 38.81 24.23
C PRO A 239 -36.87 38.59 22.74
N ILE A 240 -36.15 39.54 22.15
CA ILE A 240 -35.41 39.29 20.92
C ILE A 240 -34.25 38.36 21.29
N SER A 241 -34.37 37.10 20.89
CA SER A 241 -33.39 36.04 21.19
C SER A 241 -32.32 35.89 20.11
N TYR A 242 -32.44 36.60 18.99
CA TYR A 242 -31.59 36.39 17.81
C TYR A 242 -31.42 37.63 16.91
N ILE A 243 -30.17 38.03 16.64
CA ILE A 243 -29.77 39.07 15.67
C ILE A 243 -28.70 38.48 14.73
N SER A 244 -28.78 38.73 13.42
CA SER A 244 -27.72 38.29 12.49
C SER A 244 -27.31 39.37 11.50
N PHE A 245 -26.00 39.45 11.21
CA PHE A 245 -25.38 40.39 10.28
C PHE A 245 -24.70 39.65 9.14
N GLN A 246 -24.92 40.09 7.89
CA GLN A 246 -24.32 39.47 6.70
C GLN A 246 -23.61 40.52 5.82
N ASN A 247 -22.38 40.21 5.37
CA ASN A 247 -21.51 41.06 4.53
C ASN A 247 -21.14 42.43 5.15
N VAL A 248 -20.64 42.45 6.38
CA VAL A 248 -20.25 43.69 7.10
C VAL A 248 -18.73 43.77 7.33
N GLY A 249 -18.16 44.99 7.22
CA GLY A 249 -16.75 45.26 7.53
C GLY A 249 -16.64 46.30 8.67
N GLY A 250 -15.91 45.96 9.74
CA GLY A 250 -15.54 46.83 10.86
C GLY A 250 -16.70 47.59 11.54
N PHE A 251 -17.15 47.16 12.72
CA PHE A 251 -18.24 47.85 13.44
C PHE A 251 -18.02 47.93 14.95
N SER A 252 -18.66 48.92 15.59
CA SER A 252 -18.92 48.96 17.03
C SER A 252 -20.42 48.82 17.26
N ILE A 253 -20.84 47.84 18.07
CA ILE A 253 -22.26 47.63 18.42
C ILE A 253 -22.47 48.19 19.83
N VAL A 254 -23.41 49.13 19.98
CA VAL A 254 -23.89 49.60 21.28
C VAL A 254 -25.33 49.11 21.48
N ILE A 255 -25.53 48.27 22.51
CA ILE A 255 -26.85 47.72 22.87
C ILE A 255 -27.34 48.44 24.13
N PHE A 256 -28.48 49.12 24.03
CA PHE A 256 -29.19 49.69 25.19
C PHE A 256 -30.31 48.77 25.65
N ASN A 257 -30.31 48.42 26.94
CA ASN A 257 -31.40 47.69 27.57
C ASN A 257 -32.44 48.68 28.08
N GLY A 258 -33.61 48.73 27.43
CA GLY A 258 -34.70 49.61 27.81
C GLY A 258 -35.83 48.85 28.48
N GLY A 259 -35.88 48.85 29.82
CA GLY A 259 -37.04 48.34 30.54
C GLY A 259 -37.05 48.78 31.99
N ALA A 260 -37.96 49.70 32.32
CA ALA A 260 -38.24 50.06 33.70
C ALA A 260 -38.64 48.81 34.50
N SER A 261 -37.80 48.44 35.47
CA SER A 261 -38.14 47.62 36.63
C SER A 261 -39.04 46.40 36.38
N THR A 262 -38.44 45.26 36.02
CA THR A 262 -38.58 43.98 36.76
C THR A 262 -37.72 42.89 36.11
N VAL A 263 -36.74 42.39 36.87
CA VAL A 263 -36.09 41.07 36.80
C VAL A 263 -36.08 40.39 35.41
N LEU A 264 -34.98 40.57 34.67
CA LEU A 264 -34.65 39.69 33.55
C LEU A 264 -34.19 38.34 34.09
N SER A 265 -35.07 37.33 34.06
CA SER A 265 -34.62 35.94 34.12
C SER A 265 -33.94 35.62 32.78
N SER A 266 -32.60 35.56 32.78
CA SER A 266 -31.77 34.95 31.72
C SER A 266 -32.29 35.14 30.29
N ALA A 267 -32.26 36.36 29.76
CA ALA A 267 -32.45 36.57 28.33
C ALA A 267 -31.13 36.23 27.60
N GLN A 268 -31.15 35.19 26.77
CA GLN A 268 -30.03 34.81 25.89
C GLN A 268 -30.17 35.57 24.57
N LEU A 269 -29.18 36.38 24.21
CA LEU A 269 -29.10 37.03 22.90
C LEU A 269 -28.09 36.27 22.03
N LYS A 270 -28.54 35.69 20.91
CA LYS A 270 -27.65 35.07 19.92
C LYS A 270 -27.30 36.09 18.83
N VAL A 271 -26.02 36.24 18.51
CA VAL A 271 -25.53 37.13 17.44
C VAL A 271 -24.67 36.33 16.45
N ASP A 272 -25.13 36.22 15.19
CA ASP A 272 -24.41 35.50 14.12
C ASP A 272 -23.83 36.48 13.08
N PHE A 273 -22.60 36.25 12.60
CA PHE A 273 -21.92 37.04 11.56
C PHE A 273 -21.57 36.18 10.33
N TYR A 274 -21.80 36.68 9.12
CA TYR A 274 -21.50 35.97 7.87
C TYR A 274 -20.72 36.85 6.88
N ASN A 275 -19.72 36.27 6.18
CA ASN A 275 -18.90 36.86 5.10
C ASN A 275 -18.10 38.12 5.48
N PHE A 276 -16.90 37.93 6.05
CA PHE A 276 -15.91 39.01 6.22
C PHE A 276 -14.99 39.12 5.00
N SER A 277 -14.62 40.34 4.62
CA SER A 277 -13.51 40.59 3.69
C SER A 277 -12.19 40.10 4.30
N ALA A 278 -11.29 39.57 3.48
CA ALA A 278 -10.00 39.08 3.93
C ALA A 278 -9.18 40.19 4.64
N GLY A 279 -8.79 39.95 5.90
CA GLY A 279 -7.81 40.78 6.63
C GLY A 279 -8.23 41.41 7.96
N LEU A 280 -9.45 41.18 8.47
CA LEU A 280 -9.86 41.66 9.81
C LEU A 280 -9.68 40.58 10.89
N THR A 281 -9.25 40.98 12.09
CA THR A 281 -9.14 40.08 13.26
C THR A 281 -10.21 40.40 14.29
N LEU A 282 -10.59 39.43 15.14
CA LEU A 282 -11.63 39.62 16.17
C LEU A 282 -11.32 40.76 17.16
N ASN A 283 -10.06 41.19 17.24
CA ASN A 283 -9.59 42.28 18.10
C ASN A 283 -10.08 43.67 17.66
N ASP A 284 -10.68 43.79 16.47
CA ASP A 284 -11.14 45.06 15.90
C ASP A 284 -12.63 45.35 16.22
N ILE A 285 -13.29 44.53 17.03
CA ILE A 285 -14.72 44.66 17.39
C ILE A 285 -14.86 45.03 18.88
N THR A 286 -15.48 46.18 19.17
CA THR A 286 -15.75 46.63 20.55
C THR A 286 -17.24 46.49 20.87
N PHE A 287 -17.59 45.79 21.94
CA PHE A 287 -18.95 45.72 22.48
C PHE A 287 -19.06 46.62 23.70
N MET A 288 -19.93 47.64 23.66
CA MET A 288 -20.23 48.48 24.82
C MET A 288 -21.67 48.25 25.27
N ILE A 289 -21.86 47.94 26.55
CA ILE A 289 -23.19 47.79 27.15
C ILE A 289 -23.38 48.95 28.15
N TRP A 290 -24.50 49.66 28.05
CA TRP A 290 -24.82 50.77 28.94
C TRP A 290 -26.03 50.41 29.82
N ASP A 291 -25.93 50.69 31.13
CA ASP A 291 -27.10 50.64 32.01
C ASP A 291 -27.91 51.94 31.86
N ASN A 292 -29.14 51.81 31.39
CA ASN A 292 -30.01 52.96 31.12
C ASN A 292 -30.58 53.59 32.40
N ASP A 293 -30.58 52.87 33.53
CA ASP A 293 -31.09 53.40 34.81
C ASP A 293 -30.05 54.27 35.53
N THR A 294 -28.76 53.99 35.34
CA THR A 294 -27.66 54.70 36.04
C THR A 294 -26.84 55.60 35.13
N GLY A 295 -26.96 55.48 33.81
CA GLY A 295 -26.15 56.22 32.84
C GLY A 295 -24.67 55.89 32.94
N ALA A 296 -24.30 54.78 33.60
CA ALA A 296 -22.93 54.30 33.70
C ALA A 296 -22.64 53.25 32.62
N GLU A 297 -21.48 53.38 31.99
CA GLU A 297 -20.93 52.35 31.09
C GLU A 297 -20.72 51.05 31.90
N ILE A 298 -21.36 49.96 31.48
CA ILE A 298 -21.05 48.62 32.03
C ILE A 298 -19.75 48.20 31.35
N ASN A 299 -18.64 48.69 31.89
CA ASN A 299 -17.31 48.60 31.31
C ASN A 299 -16.70 47.18 31.24
N ASN A 300 -17.48 46.12 31.52
CA ASN A 300 -16.97 44.75 31.69
C ASN A 300 -17.88 43.68 31.06
N ALA A 301 -18.25 43.83 29.79
CA ALA A 301 -18.81 42.72 29.02
C ALA A 301 -17.65 41.96 28.33
N THR A 302 -17.37 40.71 28.74
CA THR A 302 -16.35 39.87 28.11
C THR A 302 -17.02 38.72 27.34
N ILE A 303 -16.65 38.57 26.07
CA ILE A 303 -17.10 37.51 25.15
C ILE A 303 -16.54 36.16 25.64
N LEU A 304 -17.38 35.13 25.68
CA LEU A 304 -17.01 33.76 26.03
C LEU A 304 -16.93 32.91 24.76
N SER A 305 -15.80 32.27 24.50
CA SER A 305 -15.65 31.18 23.52
C SER A 305 -15.35 29.87 24.25
N ASN A 306 -15.87 28.74 23.75
CA ASN A 306 -15.59 27.41 24.29
C ASN A 306 -14.94 26.53 23.20
N GLU A 307 -13.62 26.42 23.33
CA GLU A 307 -12.65 25.43 22.82
C GLU A 307 -12.51 25.21 21.29
N ALA A 308 -11.29 25.25 20.70
CA ALA A 308 -10.05 24.65 21.20
C ALA A 308 -8.74 25.53 21.13
N TYR A 309 -8.10 25.67 22.31
CA TYR A 309 -6.67 25.91 22.70
C TYR A 309 -5.76 26.90 21.93
N ASN A 310 -5.09 27.88 22.58
CA ASN A 310 -4.11 27.69 23.66
C ASN A 310 -3.81 28.98 24.49
N GLY A 311 -4.21 28.99 25.78
CA GLY A 311 -3.54 29.72 26.86
C GLY A 311 -3.86 31.22 27.09
N THR A 312 -4.75 31.53 28.05
CA THR A 312 -4.49 32.30 29.30
C THR A 312 -5.82 32.46 30.08
N THR A 313 -5.85 32.10 31.35
CA THR A 313 -7.02 32.28 32.24
C THR A 313 -7.14 33.73 32.71
N VAL A 314 -8.33 34.33 32.61
CA VAL A 314 -8.71 35.53 33.38
C VAL A 314 -10.12 35.36 33.91
N SER A 315 -10.29 35.50 35.23
CA SER A 315 -11.57 35.39 35.95
C SER A 315 -11.87 36.73 36.63
N PHE A 316 -13.12 37.22 36.64
CA PHE A 316 -13.57 38.21 37.62
C PHE A 316 -15.05 38.03 38.04
N ASN A 317 -15.35 38.59 39.21
CA ASN A 317 -16.44 38.26 40.13
C ASN A 317 -17.39 39.46 40.28
N ALA A 318 -18.68 39.33 39.93
CA ALA A 318 -19.81 39.93 40.67
C ALA A 318 -21.22 39.62 40.08
N ALA A 319 -22.05 39.08 40.97
CA ALA A 319 -23.52 39.18 41.13
C ALA A 319 -24.55 38.68 40.09
N HIS A 320 -24.35 38.66 38.76
CA HIS A 320 -25.43 38.19 37.85
C HIS A 320 -24.88 37.45 36.61
N PRO A 321 -25.16 36.14 36.41
CA PRO A 321 -24.55 35.35 35.35
C PRO A 321 -25.34 35.48 34.03
N ALA A 322 -24.67 35.93 32.97
CA ALA A 322 -25.07 35.69 31.59
C ALA A 322 -23.87 35.09 30.84
N THR A 323 -24.01 33.85 30.36
CA THR A 323 -22.98 33.14 29.59
C THR A 323 -23.22 33.30 28.09
N PHE A 324 -22.22 33.75 27.34
CA PHE A 324 -22.19 33.82 25.87
C PHE A 324 -21.39 32.64 25.29
N TYR A 325 -21.58 32.30 24.01
CA TYR A 325 -20.76 31.33 23.26
C TYR A 325 -20.51 31.91 21.86
N ALA A 326 -19.26 32.12 21.47
CA ALA A 326 -18.87 32.42 20.09
C ALA A 326 -18.43 31.14 19.36
N PHE A 327 -18.90 30.94 18.12
CA PHE A 327 -18.42 29.90 17.20
C PHE A 327 -17.47 30.53 16.17
N GLU A 328 -16.31 29.92 15.95
CA GLU A 328 -15.33 30.38 14.96
C GLU A 328 -15.68 29.97 13.52
N ASN A 329 -15.13 30.75 12.61
CA ASN A 329 -15.15 30.62 11.16
C ASN A 329 -14.25 29.45 10.72
N SER A 330 -14.79 28.23 10.62
CA SER A 330 -14.09 27.04 10.11
C SER A 330 -14.22 26.85 8.59
N VAL A 331 -14.67 27.84 7.83
CA VAL A 331 -15.15 27.63 6.46
C VAL A 331 -14.13 28.10 5.41
N MET A 332 -12.98 27.41 5.26
CA MET A 332 -12.28 27.26 3.96
C MET A 332 -10.98 26.44 3.92
N ILE A 333 -10.45 25.97 5.05
CA ILE A 333 -9.18 25.21 5.01
C ILE A 333 -9.53 23.73 4.82
N PRO A 334 -9.10 23.05 3.75
CA PRO A 334 -9.35 21.62 3.58
C PRO A 334 -8.43 20.76 4.47
N PRO A 335 -8.72 19.46 4.68
CA PRO A 335 -7.84 18.57 5.45
C PRO A 335 -6.42 18.51 4.87
N VAL A 336 -5.43 18.19 5.69
CA VAL A 336 -4.08 17.85 5.22
C VAL A 336 -3.85 16.37 5.48
N LEU A 337 -3.71 15.62 4.39
CA LEU A 337 -3.38 14.21 4.42
C LEU A 337 -1.86 13.99 4.35
N THR A 338 -1.35 12.96 5.04
CA THR A 338 0.02 12.43 4.86
C THR A 338 0.02 10.90 4.92
N GLU A 339 0.71 10.25 3.98
CA GLU A 339 0.88 8.79 4.00
C GLU A 339 1.87 8.39 5.10
N VAL A 340 1.48 7.47 5.97
CA VAL A 340 2.29 7.04 7.14
C VAL A 340 2.86 5.65 6.93
N THR A 341 2.00 4.66 6.63
CA THR A 341 2.41 3.28 6.34
C THR A 341 1.78 2.86 5.01
N PRO A 342 2.54 2.91 3.90
CA PRO A 342 2.06 2.47 2.60
C PRO A 342 1.89 0.94 2.54
N VAL A 343 1.08 0.47 1.60
CA VAL A 343 1.07 -0.93 1.20
C VAL A 343 2.43 -1.27 0.54
N PRO A 344 3.04 -2.44 0.83
CA PRO A 344 4.23 -2.87 0.09
C PRO A 344 3.97 -2.85 -1.42
N SER A 345 4.98 -2.45 -2.21
CA SER A 345 4.82 -2.28 -3.66
C SER A 345 4.31 -3.52 -4.40
N ILE A 346 4.56 -4.72 -3.83
CA ILE A 346 3.95 -5.98 -4.24
C ILE A 346 3.51 -6.70 -2.96
N THR A 347 2.29 -7.23 -2.93
CA THR A 347 1.72 -7.93 -1.77
C THR A 347 0.87 -9.12 -2.19
N ASN A 348 0.95 -10.22 -1.43
CA ASN A 348 0.03 -11.35 -1.55
C ASN A 348 -1.23 -11.25 -0.67
N ASN A 349 -1.31 -10.21 0.15
CA ASN A 349 -2.51 -9.94 0.93
C ASN A 349 -3.50 -9.14 0.09
N ALA A 350 -4.61 -9.77 -0.30
CA ALA A 350 -5.74 -9.16 -1.01
C ALA A 350 -6.55 -8.15 -0.17
N ASN A 351 -6.25 -8.04 1.13
CA ASN A 351 -6.82 -7.03 2.04
C ASN A 351 -5.69 -6.33 2.81
N PRO A 352 -4.82 -5.57 2.13
CA PRO A 352 -3.69 -4.93 2.78
C PRO A 352 -4.17 -3.82 3.72
N ALA A 353 -3.45 -3.65 4.83
CA ALA A 353 -3.64 -2.52 5.72
C ALA A 353 -2.90 -1.28 5.16
N TYR A 354 -3.52 -0.12 5.31
CA TYR A 354 -2.99 1.17 4.88
C TYR A 354 -3.16 2.19 6.01
N THR A 355 -2.12 2.98 6.30
CA THR A 355 -2.18 4.01 7.35
C THR A 355 -1.81 5.37 6.78
N PHE A 356 -2.65 6.36 7.05
CA PHE A 356 -2.44 7.77 6.72
C PHE A 356 -2.78 8.65 7.93
N ASN A 357 -2.33 9.89 7.92
CA ASN A 357 -2.61 10.89 8.94
C ASN A 357 -3.45 12.02 8.35
N THR A 358 -4.40 12.54 9.13
CA THR A 358 -5.18 13.74 8.83
C THR A 358 -5.10 14.74 9.98
N ASP A 359 -5.12 16.03 9.67
CA ASP A 359 -5.21 17.11 10.67
C ASP A 359 -6.66 17.45 11.08
N LYS A 360 -7.67 16.78 10.48
CA LYS A 360 -9.10 17.02 10.73
C LYS A 360 -9.87 15.72 10.91
N GLU A 361 -11.05 15.82 11.54
CA GLU A 361 -12.03 14.73 11.52
C GLU A 361 -12.92 14.90 10.29
N GLY A 362 -13.34 13.77 9.72
CA GLY A 362 -14.09 13.78 8.48
C GLY A 362 -14.53 12.39 8.04
N THR A 363 -14.94 12.32 6.78
CA THR A 363 -15.28 11.08 6.10
C THR A 363 -14.43 10.90 4.86
N ILE A 364 -14.03 9.68 4.55
CA ILE A 364 -13.21 9.35 3.39
C ILE A 364 -14.00 8.59 2.32
N THR A 365 -13.67 8.87 1.07
CA THR A 365 -14.06 8.07 -0.09
C THR A 365 -12.79 7.58 -0.79
N LEU A 366 -12.82 6.34 -1.27
CA LEU A 366 -11.72 5.73 -2.00
C LEU A 366 -12.08 5.58 -3.47
N ASN A 367 -11.17 6.01 -4.34
CA ASN A 367 -11.25 5.91 -5.79
C ASN A 367 -10.08 5.08 -6.33
N GLY A 368 -10.04 4.86 -7.65
CA GLY A 368 -8.95 4.10 -8.28
C GLY A 368 -9.06 2.59 -8.11
N GLY A 369 -10.30 2.08 -7.98
CA GLY A 369 -10.57 0.64 -7.83
C GLY A 369 -10.48 0.12 -6.39
N CYS A 370 -10.31 1.01 -5.42
CA CYS A 370 -10.16 0.68 -4.01
C CYS A 370 -11.38 1.12 -3.21
N GLY A 371 -11.58 0.50 -2.06
CA GLY A 371 -12.68 0.72 -1.12
C GLY A 371 -12.24 0.38 0.31
N SER A 372 -13.08 0.73 1.28
CA SER A 372 -12.90 0.32 2.67
C SER A 372 -14.24 0.26 3.40
N ALA A 373 -14.32 -0.54 4.45
CA ALA A 373 -15.47 -0.54 5.36
C ALA A 373 -15.42 0.65 6.34
N THR A 374 -14.23 1.15 6.66
CA THR A 374 -14.03 2.32 7.52
C THR A 374 -14.06 3.57 6.66
N THR A 375 -15.05 4.43 6.91
CA THR A 375 -15.21 5.70 6.19
C THR A 375 -15.04 6.91 7.09
N ASP A 376 -15.16 6.75 8.41
CA ASP A 376 -14.99 7.86 9.35
C ASP A 376 -13.53 7.93 9.81
N VAL A 377 -12.97 9.12 9.86
CA VAL A 377 -11.57 9.37 10.25
C VAL A 377 -11.49 10.41 11.35
N VAL A 378 -10.49 10.27 12.21
CA VAL A 378 -10.22 11.18 13.33
C VAL A 378 -8.88 11.89 13.14
N VAL A 379 -8.67 13.02 13.82
CA VAL A 379 -7.38 13.71 13.80
C VAL A 379 -6.26 12.76 14.25
N GLY A 380 -5.18 12.72 13.48
CA GLY A 380 -4.04 11.82 13.70
C GLY A 380 -4.00 10.65 12.72
N ASP A 381 -3.36 9.55 13.13
CA ASP A 381 -3.14 8.37 12.30
C ASP A 381 -4.40 7.49 12.23
N ASN A 382 -4.82 7.16 11.01
CA ASN A 382 -5.96 6.31 10.70
C ASN A 382 -5.46 5.10 9.91
N THR A 383 -5.76 3.89 10.41
CA THR A 383 -5.45 2.64 9.72
C THR A 383 -6.72 2.02 9.17
N ILE A 384 -6.74 1.81 7.85
CA ILE A 384 -7.87 1.21 7.13
C ILE A 384 -7.42 -0.10 6.46
N THR A 385 -8.38 -1.01 6.26
CA THR A 385 -8.18 -2.20 5.42
C THR A 385 -8.71 -1.89 4.03
N LEU A 386 -7.87 -2.06 3.01
CA LEU A 386 -8.28 -1.86 1.62
C LEU A 386 -9.06 -3.08 1.10
N THR A 387 -10.10 -2.80 0.34
CA THR A 387 -10.99 -3.74 -0.36
C THR A 387 -11.27 -3.20 -1.75
N ASP A 388 -12.01 -3.93 -2.59
CA ASP A 388 -12.64 -3.35 -3.76
C ASP A 388 -13.79 -2.38 -3.35
N PRO A 389 -14.40 -1.63 -4.28
CA PRO A 389 -15.51 -0.72 -3.99
C PRO A 389 -16.78 -1.43 -3.50
N MET A 390 -16.89 -2.75 -3.70
CA MET A 390 -17.99 -3.59 -3.22
C MET A 390 -17.68 -4.28 -1.88
N ARG A 391 -16.55 -3.94 -1.25
CA ARG A 391 -16.05 -4.50 0.02
C ARG A 391 -15.60 -5.97 -0.06
N ALA A 392 -15.24 -6.46 -1.25
CA ALA A 392 -14.60 -7.74 -1.46
C ALA A 392 -13.05 -7.60 -1.42
N PRO A 393 -12.30 -8.71 -1.28
CA PRO A 393 -10.84 -8.69 -1.45
C PRO A 393 -10.44 -8.12 -2.82
N LEU A 394 -9.33 -7.39 -2.86
CA LEU A 394 -8.73 -6.90 -4.09
C LEU A 394 -8.33 -8.09 -4.97
N ALA A 395 -8.57 -7.96 -6.27
CA ALA A 395 -8.12 -8.95 -7.26
C ALA A 395 -6.64 -8.72 -7.60
N ASP A 396 -6.03 -9.67 -8.30
CA ASP A 396 -4.65 -9.51 -8.76
C ASP A 396 -4.59 -8.43 -9.85
N ASP A 397 -4.06 -7.26 -9.49
CA ASP A 397 -3.90 -6.12 -10.39
C ASP A 397 -2.95 -5.07 -9.79
N VAL A 398 -2.63 -4.06 -10.59
CA VAL A 398 -1.94 -2.84 -10.18
C VAL A 398 -2.96 -1.82 -9.69
N TYR A 399 -2.81 -1.36 -8.46
CA TYR A 399 -3.70 -0.39 -7.83
C TYR A 399 -3.05 0.99 -7.71
N LEU A 400 -3.81 2.00 -8.13
CA LEU A 400 -3.48 3.42 -8.00
C LEU A 400 -4.62 4.11 -7.25
N CYS A 401 -4.77 3.77 -5.97
CA CYS A 401 -5.86 4.26 -5.14
C CYS A 401 -5.71 5.77 -4.85
N VAL A 402 -6.84 6.47 -4.78
CA VAL A 402 -6.92 7.88 -4.34
C VAL A 402 -7.86 7.95 -3.15
N ILE A 403 -7.45 8.66 -2.10
CA ILE A 403 -8.27 8.95 -0.93
C ILE A 403 -8.75 10.40 -1.01
N ASP A 404 -10.06 10.59 -0.91
CA ASP A 404 -10.71 11.89 -0.78
C ASP A 404 -11.28 12.02 0.62
N GLU A 405 -10.74 12.92 1.44
CA GLU A 405 -11.28 13.22 2.76
C GLU A 405 -12.13 14.49 2.70
N THR A 406 -13.35 14.41 3.24
CA THR A 406 -14.28 15.53 3.42
C THR A 406 -14.43 15.82 4.91
N ASP A 407 -14.06 17.02 5.36
CA ASP A 407 -14.26 17.45 6.75
C ASP A 407 -15.73 17.78 7.07
N LEU A 408 -16.02 18.05 8.35
CA LEU A 408 -17.36 18.44 8.82
C LEU A 408 -17.87 19.76 8.22
N ALA A 409 -16.99 20.62 7.72
CA ALA A 409 -17.33 21.88 7.07
C ALA A 409 -17.55 21.70 5.54
N GLY A 410 -17.34 20.49 5.01
CA GLY A 410 -17.50 20.15 3.60
C GLY A 410 -16.28 20.43 2.73
N ASN A 411 -15.13 20.77 3.30
CA ASN A 411 -13.90 20.96 2.53
C ASN A 411 -13.28 19.59 2.18
N VAL A 412 -12.75 19.46 0.97
CA VAL A 412 -12.22 18.19 0.44
C VAL A 412 -10.73 18.28 0.14
N THR A 413 -9.98 17.24 0.52
CA THR A 413 -8.60 17.01 0.07
C THR A 413 -8.46 15.64 -0.55
N SER A 414 -7.78 15.60 -1.69
CA SER A 414 -7.43 14.36 -2.39
C SER A 414 -5.94 14.06 -2.21
N MET A 415 -5.61 12.80 -1.93
CA MET A 415 -4.25 12.28 -1.92
C MET A 415 -4.17 10.98 -2.71
N GLN A 416 -3.17 10.86 -3.59
CA GLN A 416 -2.85 9.59 -4.22
C GLN A 416 -1.95 8.76 -3.30
N MET A 417 -2.32 7.49 -3.09
CA MET A 417 -1.47 6.55 -2.35
C MET A 417 -0.26 6.12 -3.17
N SER A 418 0.76 5.58 -2.50
CA SER A 418 1.81 4.83 -3.18
C SER A 418 1.22 3.66 -3.99
N GLN A 419 1.62 3.53 -5.26
CA GLN A 419 1.19 2.43 -6.13
C GLN A 419 1.63 1.07 -5.56
N PHE A 420 0.75 0.08 -5.62
CA PHE A 420 1.06 -1.30 -5.25
C PHE A 420 0.41 -2.29 -6.22
N THR A 421 0.96 -3.51 -6.29
CA THR A 421 0.38 -4.63 -7.00
C THR A 421 -0.10 -5.68 -6.01
N VAL A 422 -1.34 -6.13 -6.16
CA VAL A 422 -1.83 -7.34 -5.49
C VAL A 422 -1.53 -8.53 -6.39
N ASP A 423 -0.91 -9.54 -5.81
CA ASP A 423 -0.64 -10.83 -6.45
C ASP A 423 -0.88 -11.91 -5.39
N ALA A 424 -2.10 -12.42 -5.31
CA ALA A 424 -2.52 -13.44 -4.35
C ALA A 424 -2.45 -14.86 -4.94
N VAL A 425 -2.00 -15.02 -6.19
CA VAL A 425 -1.92 -16.32 -6.87
C VAL A 425 -0.48 -16.83 -6.82
N GLY A 426 -0.29 -17.90 -6.06
CA GLY A 426 1.02 -18.54 -5.98
C GLY A 426 1.45 -19.31 -7.24
N PRO A 427 2.75 -19.60 -7.35
CA PRO A 427 3.30 -20.41 -8.44
C PRO A 427 2.67 -21.81 -8.52
N ALA A 428 2.67 -22.39 -9.72
CA ALA A 428 2.38 -23.79 -9.93
C ALA A 428 3.35 -24.69 -9.15
N ALA A 429 2.87 -25.84 -8.68
CA ALA A 429 3.69 -26.79 -7.95
C ALA A 429 4.89 -27.28 -8.79
N PRO A 430 6.10 -27.40 -8.21
CA PRO A 430 7.22 -28.00 -8.90
C PRO A 430 6.96 -29.50 -9.18
N VAL A 431 7.75 -30.07 -10.08
CA VAL A 431 7.73 -31.52 -10.38
C VAL A 431 9.10 -32.09 -10.14
N ILE A 432 9.21 -33.13 -9.30
CA ILE A 432 10.46 -33.85 -9.04
C ILE A 432 10.60 -34.98 -10.08
N ILE A 433 11.69 -34.97 -10.84
CA ILE A 433 11.93 -35.88 -11.98
C ILE A 433 12.95 -36.95 -11.61
N ASN A 434 14.22 -36.55 -11.42
CA ASN A 434 15.28 -37.49 -11.08
C ASN A 434 15.37 -37.60 -9.55
N PHE A 435 15.09 -38.79 -9.05
CA PHE A 435 15.07 -39.07 -7.62
C PHE A 435 15.60 -40.48 -7.38
N LEU A 436 16.44 -40.64 -6.36
CA LEU A 436 17.03 -41.94 -6.04
C LEU A 436 15.97 -42.93 -5.51
N ASN A 437 16.25 -44.23 -5.64
CA ASN A 437 15.38 -45.28 -5.11
C ASN A 437 15.59 -45.53 -3.61
N ALA A 438 16.81 -45.31 -3.11
CA ALA A 438 17.18 -45.49 -1.71
C ALA A 438 18.41 -44.66 -1.34
N ILE A 439 18.55 -44.35 -0.06
CA ILE A 439 19.75 -43.76 0.52
C ILE A 439 20.46 -44.80 1.38
N ASP A 440 21.76 -44.94 1.20
CA ASP A 440 22.61 -45.85 1.94
C ASP A 440 23.89 -45.16 2.44
N ASN A 441 24.79 -45.93 3.04
CA ASN A 441 26.03 -45.38 3.58
C ASN A 441 26.98 -44.78 2.52
N THR A 442 26.81 -45.15 1.25
CA THR A 442 27.63 -44.67 0.12
C THR A 442 27.18 -43.31 -0.38
N ASN A 443 25.87 -43.04 -0.39
CA ASN A 443 25.30 -41.83 -0.99
C ASN A 443 24.69 -40.85 0.02
N LYS A 444 24.58 -41.17 1.32
CA LYS A 444 23.95 -40.28 2.32
C LYS A 444 24.57 -38.88 2.42
N ASN A 445 25.86 -38.72 2.11
CA ASN A 445 26.56 -37.42 2.15
C ASN A 445 26.48 -36.67 0.81
N ASN A 446 25.86 -37.25 -0.22
CA ASN A 446 25.83 -36.73 -1.57
C ASN A 446 24.48 -37.03 -2.24
N PHE A 447 23.39 -36.72 -1.53
CA PHE A 447 22.05 -36.83 -2.09
C PHE A 447 21.82 -35.75 -3.14
N SER A 448 21.13 -36.11 -4.22
CA SER A 448 20.82 -35.23 -5.34
C SER A 448 19.44 -35.51 -5.90
N PHE A 449 18.77 -34.47 -6.37
CA PHE A 449 17.50 -34.57 -7.07
C PHE A 449 17.35 -33.44 -8.09
N ASP A 450 16.56 -33.68 -9.13
CA ASP A 450 16.26 -32.70 -10.16
C ASP A 450 14.75 -32.54 -10.30
N GLY A 451 14.33 -31.39 -10.83
CA GLY A 451 12.94 -31.13 -11.11
C GLY A 451 12.71 -29.98 -12.07
N THR A 452 11.44 -29.68 -12.29
CA THR A 452 10.97 -28.55 -13.09
C THR A 452 10.04 -27.68 -12.30
N GLY A 453 9.90 -26.43 -12.71
CA GLY A 453 8.93 -25.49 -12.16
C GLY A 453 8.92 -24.19 -12.94
N GLU A 454 8.31 -23.16 -12.37
CA GLU A 454 8.21 -21.85 -13.01
C GLU A 454 9.60 -21.19 -13.15
N VAL A 455 9.87 -20.66 -14.35
CA VAL A 455 11.20 -20.15 -14.74
C VAL A 455 11.62 -18.95 -13.90
N ASN A 456 12.91 -18.87 -13.56
CA ASN A 456 13.51 -17.76 -12.81
C ASN A 456 12.91 -17.52 -11.41
N MET A 457 12.23 -18.52 -10.83
CA MET A 457 11.64 -18.43 -9.49
C MET A 457 12.54 -19.10 -8.44
N PRO A 458 12.59 -18.58 -7.21
CA PRO A 458 13.24 -19.27 -6.11
C PRO A 458 12.44 -20.50 -5.70
N PHE A 459 13.13 -21.61 -5.47
CA PHE A 459 12.57 -22.80 -4.84
C PHE A 459 13.26 -23.09 -3.51
N ASN A 460 12.53 -23.72 -2.61
CA ASN A 460 12.99 -24.16 -1.30
C ASN A 460 12.69 -25.64 -1.15
N TYR A 461 13.53 -26.36 -0.41
CA TYR A 461 13.31 -27.76 -0.10
C TYR A 461 13.68 -28.12 1.33
N ALA A 462 13.05 -29.18 1.84
CA ALA A 462 13.37 -29.82 3.10
C ALA A 462 13.35 -31.33 2.94
N VAL A 463 14.39 -32.02 3.41
CA VAL A 463 14.39 -33.48 3.60
C VAL A 463 14.25 -33.76 5.08
N THR A 464 13.16 -34.41 5.47
CA THR A 464 12.77 -34.61 6.87
C THR A 464 12.69 -36.09 7.21
N ASP A 465 13.23 -36.49 8.36
CA ASP A 465 13.09 -37.86 8.88
C ASP A 465 11.81 -38.05 9.71
N SER A 466 11.54 -39.29 10.11
CA SER A 466 10.37 -39.62 10.94
C SER A 466 10.44 -39.05 12.37
N ALA A 467 11.60 -38.57 12.80
CA ALA A 467 11.82 -37.88 14.08
C ALA A 467 11.70 -36.35 13.95
N ALA A 468 11.27 -35.84 12.79
CA ALA A 468 11.10 -34.43 12.46
C ALA A 468 12.41 -33.60 12.42
N SER A 469 13.57 -34.25 12.31
CA SER A 469 14.82 -33.56 11.97
C SER A 469 14.86 -33.31 10.47
N SER A 470 15.35 -32.14 10.05
CA SER A 470 15.37 -31.76 8.64
C SER A 470 16.70 -31.17 8.18
N VAL A 471 17.01 -31.43 6.91
CA VAL A 471 18.04 -30.73 6.14
C VAL A 471 17.32 -29.87 5.11
N THR A 472 17.58 -28.56 5.13
CA THR A 472 16.90 -27.59 4.26
C THR A 472 17.88 -26.95 3.29
N GLY A 473 17.35 -26.48 2.16
CA GLY A 473 18.12 -25.70 1.20
C GLY A 473 17.20 -24.95 0.24
N SER A 474 17.82 -24.17 -0.63
CA SER A 474 17.11 -23.37 -1.62
C SER A 474 17.96 -23.21 -2.88
N GLY A 475 17.32 -22.72 -3.94
CA GLY A 475 17.98 -22.43 -5.21
C GLY A 475 17.06 -21.62 -6.14
N MET A 476 17.51 -21.44 -7.37
CA MET A 476 16.74 -20.80 -8.43
C MET A 476 16.41 -21.82 -9.53
N ILE A 477 15.20 -21.74 -10.06
CA ILE A 477 14.82 -22.43 -11.29
C ILE A 477 15.37 -21.63 -12.46
N ASP A 478 16.04 -22.31 -13.39
CA ASP A 478 16.69 -21.64 -14.52
C ASP A 478 15.67 -21.14 -15.57
N ALA A 479 16.18 -20.47 -16.60
CA ALA A 479 15.36 -19.95 -17.70
C ALA A 479 14.73 -21.06 -18.57
N ALA A 480 15.16 -22.33 -18.43
CA ALA A 480 14.56 -23.48 -19.09
C ALA A 480 13.48 -24.16 -18.23
N GLY A 481 13.25 -23.67 -17.00
CA GLY A 481 12.25 -24.22 -16.08
C GLY A 481 12.74 -25.46 -15.34
N VAL A 482 14.06 -25.64 -15.25
CA VAL A 482 14.70 -26.81 -14.62
C VAL A 482 15.50 -26.36 -13.41
N PHE A 483 15.57 -27.22 -12.40
CA PHE A 483 16.50 -27.06 -11.28
C PHE A 483 17.19 -28.40 -10.96
N SER A 484 18.41 -28.30 -10.43
CA SER A 484 19.20 -29.44 -9.96
C SER A 484 19.81 -29.13 -8.60
N VAL A 485 19.66 -30.06 -7.67
CA VAL A 485 20.25 -30.01 -6.33
C VAL A 485 21.20 -31.19 -6.20
N SER A 486 22.42 -30.94 -5.73
CA SER A 486 23.45 -31.96 -5.53
C SER A 486 24.23 -31.73 -4.24
N GLY A 487 24.88 -32.78 -3.72
CA GLY A 487 25.75 -32.67 -2.55
C GLY A 487 25.03 -32.48 -1.23
N VAL A 488 23.74 -32.86 -1.12
CA VAL A 488 23.01 -32.72 0.14
C VAL A 488 23.47 -33.80 1.12
N ASP A 489 24.01 -33.38 2.26
CA ASP A 489 24.41 -34.28 3.33
C ASP A 489 23.23 -34.59 4.25
N LEU A 490 22.73 -35.82 4.13
CA LEU A 490 21.64 -36.37 4.93
C LEU A 490 22.16 -37.26 6.08
N SER A 491 23.47 -37.30 6.34
CA SER A 491 24.06 -38.20 7.34
C SER A 491 23.54 -38.00 8.75
N THR A 492 23.08 -36.79 9.08
CA THR A 492 22.52 -36.40 10.38
C THR A 492 21.08 -36.88 10.60
N LEU A 493 20.35 -37.20 9.53
CA LEU A 493 18.97 -37.69 9.60
C LEU A 493 18.93 -39.16 10.03
N ALA A 494 17.88 -39.58 10.72
CA ALA A 494 17.70 -40.98 11.09
C ALA A 494 17.50 -41.89 9.87
N ASP A 495 17.85 -43.16 9.99
CA ASP A 495 17.43 -44.17 9.01
C ASP A 495 15.92 -44.42 9.13
N GLY A 496 15.29 -44.81 8.02
CA GLY A 496 13.84 -44.91 7.89
C GLY A 496 13.34 -44.22 6.63
N VAL A 497 12.05 -43.91 6.59
CA VAL A 497 11.47 -43.13 5.48
C VAL A 497 11.81 -41.66 5.68
N LEU A 498 12.47 -41.06 4.70
CA LEU A 498 12.66 -39.62 4.58
C LEU A 498 11.64 -39.03 3.62
N THR A 499 11.18 -37.83 3.93
CA THR A 499 10.26 -37.04 3.09
C THR A 499 11.00 -35.84 2.54
N LEU A 500 11.09 -35.74 1.21
CA LEU A 500 11.49 -34.53 0.49
C LEU A 500 10.23 -33.71 0.18
N ASP A 501 10.21 -32.48 0.63
CA ASP A 501 9.21 -31.47 0.29
C ASP A 501 9.90 -30.33 -0.47
N VAL A 502 9.37 -29.95 -1.63
CA VAL A 502 9.87 -28.83 -2.46
C VAL A 502 8.72 -27.89 -2.78
N TYR A 503 8.94 -26.58 -2.64
CA TYR A 503 7.97 -25.55 -3.04
C TYR A 503 8.67 -24.36 -3.70
N ILE A 504 7.91 -23.62 -4.51
CA ILE A 504 8.36 -22.41 -5.17
C ILE A 504 7.72 -21.22 -4.46
N SER A 505 8.45 -20.12 -4.32
CA SER A 505 7.90 -18.86 -3.84
C SER A 505 8.03 -17.78 -4.90
N ASP A 506 7.09 -16.84 -4.94
CA ASP A 506 7.19 -15.66 -5.80
C ASP A 506 7.67 -14.40 -5.07
N VAL A 507 7.68 -13.28 -5.79
CA VAL A 507 8.09 -11.97 -5.26
C VAL A 507 7.05 -11.34 -4.34
N ALA A 508 5.77 -11.73 -4.46
CA ALA A 508 4.69 -11.29 -3.59
C ALA A 508 4.66 -12.07 -2.26
N GLY A 509 5.40 -13.17 -2.18
CA GLY A 509 5.50 -14.05 -1.03
C GLY A 509 4.49 -15.20 -1.04
N ASN A 510 3.80 -15.46 -2.15
CA ASN A 510 3.00 -16.66 -2.27
C ASN A 510 3.90 -17.90 -2.37
N ILE A 511 3.36 -19.04 -1.96
CA ILE A 511 4.03 -20.33 -2.09
C ILE A 511 3.18 -21.29 -2.91
N SER A 512 3.85 -22.11 -3.73
CA SER A 512 3.20 -23.19 -4.44
C SER A 512 2.70 -24.28 -3.49
N VAL A 513 1.86 -25.17 -4.00
CA VAL A 513 1.68 -26.47 -3.36
C VAL A 513 3.01 -27.22 -3.33
N TYR A 514 3.26 -27.97 -2.26
CA TYR A 514 4.47 -28.77 -2.11
C TYR A 514 4.49 -29.97 -3.08
N ALA A 515 5.63 -30.18 -3.72
CA ALA A 515 5.97 -31.44 -4.37
C ALA A 515 6.64 -32.36 -3.37
N THR A 516 5.96 -33.45 -3.00
CA THR A 516 6.43 -34.38 -1.97
C THR A 516 6.90 -35.70 -2.59
N LYS A 517 8.06 -36.19 -2.14
CA LYS A 517 8.58 -37.53 -2.44
C LYS A 517 9.08 -38.20 -1.17
N THR A 518 8.96 -39.51 -1.10
CA THR A 518 9.52 -40.30 0.01
C THR A 518 10.62 -41.23 -0.47
N ILE A 519 11.66 -41.41 0.33
CA ILE A 519 12.77 -42.32 0.07
C ILE A 519 13.16 -43.06 1.34
N THR A 520 13.49 -44.34 1.23
CA THR A 520 13.99 -45.09 2.38
C THR A 520 15.50 -44.88 2.50
N LYS A 521 15.93 -44.40 3.66
CA LYS A 521 17.32 -44.38 4.09
C LYS A 521 17.63 -45.57 4.98
N ASN A 522 18.67 -46.32 4.65
CA ASN A 522 19.21 -47.39 5.49
C ASN A 522 20.73 -47.42 5.34
N THR A 523 21.44 -46.96 6.37
CA THR A 523 22.90 -46.90 6.38
C THR A 523 23.53 -48.09 7.08
N THR A 524 22.71 -49.03 7.53
CA THR A 524 23.14 -50.18 8.31
C THR A 524 23.71 -51.26 7.40
N VAL A 525 24.85 -51.79 7.83
CA VAL A 525 25.61 -52.85 7.17
C VAL A 525 25.50 -54.12 7.98
N ILE A 526 25.36 -55.26 7.31
CA ILE A 526 25.41 -56.58 7.93
C ILE A 526 26.77 -57.20 7.66
N VAL A 527 27.50 -57.54 8.73
CA VAL A 527 28.80 -58.22 8.67
C VAL A 527 28.75 -59.53 9.45
N ASN A 528 29.28 -60.61 8.86
CA ASN A 528 29.34 -61.90 9.52
C ASN A 528 30.64 -62.04 10.31
N LEU A 529 30.54 -62.29 11.62
CA LEU A 529 31.66 -62.70 12.45
C LEU A 529 31.69 -64.22 12.55
N VAL A 530 32.81 -64.82 12.14
CA VAL A 530 33.01 -66.27 12.14
C VAL A 530 33.85 -66.65 13.35
N LEU A 531 33.28 -67.46 14.24
CA LEU A 531 33.93 -67.98 15.43
C LEU A 531 34.24 -69.48 15.27
N ARG A 532 35.36 -69.90 15.84
CA ARG A 532 35.78 -71.31 15.88
C ARG A 532 35.70 -71.85 17.32
N PRO A 533 35.54 -73.16 17.53
CA PRO A 533 35.60 -73.74 18.87
C PRO A 533 36.89 -73.35 19.59
N GLY A 534 36.80 -73.02 20.88
CA GLY A 534 37.91 -72.52 21.67
C GLY A 534 37.98 -70.99 21.68
N TRP A 535 39.19 -70.45 21.81
CA TRP A 535 39.41 -69.01 21.90
C TRP A 535 39.37 -68.34 20.54
N ASN A 536 38.82 -67.13 20.49
CA ASN A 536 38.81 -66.25 19.33
C ASN A 536 39.18 -64.85 19.80
N LEU A 537 40.11 -64.20 19.11
CA LEU A 537 40.46 -62.80 19.35
C LEU A 537 39.74 -61.93 18.33
N ILE A 538 38.73 -61.19 18.78
CA ILE A 538 37.79 -60.48 17.93
C ILE A 538 37.71 -58.99 18.28
N THR A 539 37.13 -58.22 17.38
CA THR A 539 36.55 -56.91 17.68
C THR A 539 35.14 -56.85 17.09
N LEU A 540 34.37 -55.84 17.47
CA LEU A 540 33.12 -55.54 16.77
C LEU A 540 33.46 -54.94 15.38
N PRO A 541 33.04 -55.57 14.27
CA PRO A 541 33.35 -55.09 12.91
C PRO A 541 32.48 -53.89 12.49
N VAL A 542 31.39 -53.63 13.21
CA VAL A 542 30.43 -52.53 13.00
C VAL A 542 30.07 -51.91 14.35
N GLN A 543 29.55 -50.68 14.36
CA GLN A 543 28.81 -50.16 15.52
C GLN A 543 27.47 -50.90 15.58
N PRO A 544 27.22 -51.78 16.56
CA PRO A 544 25.98 -52.54 16.58
C PRO A 544 24.77 -51.61 16.69
N VAL A 545 23.72 -51.90 15.94
CA VAL A 545 22.44 -51.19 16.04
C VAL A 545 21.28 -52.17 16.11
N ASP A 546 20.19 -51.76 16.73
CA ASP A 546 18.94 -52.50 16.73
C ASP A 546 18.33 -52.52 15.32
N SER A 547 17.92 -53.70 14.85
CA SER A 547 17.46 -53.88 13.46
C SER A 547 16.10 -53.27 13.16
N ILE A 548 15.35 -52.84 14.18
CA ILE A 548 14.00 -52.26 14.04
C ILE A 548 14.06 -50.75 14.25
N THR A 549 14.73 -50.32 15.31
CA THR A 549 14.78 -48.92 15.76
C THR A 549 16.02 -48.18 15.27
N ASN A 550 17.01 -48.90 14.72
CA ASN A 550 18.30 -48.36 14.27
C ASN A 550 19.09 -47.62 15.35
N GLN A 551 18.76 -47.81 16.62
CA GLN A 551 19.48 -47.22 17.73
C GLN A 551 20.76 -48.01 18.03
N GLN A 552 21.83 -47.30 18.39
CA GLN A 552 23.10 -47.90 18.77
C GLN A 552 22.94 -48.81 20.00
N ILE A 553 23.48 -50.02 19.89
CA ILE A 553 23.56 -50.99 20.98
C ILE A 553 24.96 -50.95 21.57
N ASN A 554 25.06 -50.63 22.86
CA ASN A 554 26.29 -50.70 23.61
C ASN A 554 26.36 -52.02 24.37
N TYR A 555 27.16 -52.97 23.86
CA TYR A 555 27.33 -54.24 24.53
C TYR A 555 28.19 -54.11 25.80
N THR A 556 27.81 -54.88 26.81
CA THR A 556 28.68 -55.33 27.90
C THR A 556 29.22 -56.73 27.60
N ALA A 557 30.24 -57.16 28.33
CA ALA A 557 30.80 -58.51 28.23
C ALA A 557 29.74 -59.60 28.39
N GLU A 558 28.79 -59.42 29.31
CA GLU A 558 27.64 -60.32 29.49
C GLU A 558 26.79 -60.39 28.21
N THR A 559 26.34 -59.24 27.71
CA THR A 559 25.43 -59.19 26.55
C THR A 559 26.11 -59.64 25.25
N LEU A 560 27.39 -59.32 25.06
CA LEU A 560 28.15 -59.80 23.91
C LEU A 560 28.37 -61.31 24.02
N GLY A 561 28.75 -61.79 25.20
CA GLY A 561 28.98 -63.21 25.44
C GLY A 561 27.71 -64.03 25.17
N SER A 562 26.57 -63.58 25.69
CA SER A 562 25.27 -64.19 25.42
C SER A 562 24.90 -64.17 23.93
N LEU A 563 25.19 -63.07 23.20
CA LEU A 563 24.93 -62.97 21.76
C LEU A 563 25.77 -63.99 20.96
N LEU A 564 27.04 -64.12 21.31
CA LEU A 564 27.99 -64.98 20.60
C LEU A 564 27.89 -66.45 21.00
N GLY A 565 27.15 -66.78 22.07
CA GLY A 565 27.18 -68.10 22.69
C GLY A 565 28.52 -68.42 23.36
N ALA A 566 29.23 -67.39 23.81
CA ALA A 566 30.48 -67.52 24.55
C ALA A 566 30.21 -67.82 26.03
N ASP A 567 31.11 -68.58 26.65
CA ASP A 567 31.10 -68.82 28.11
C ASP A 567 32.03 -67.85 28.86
N VAL A 568 33.06 -67.31 28.18
CA VAL A 568 33.98 -66.32 28.73
C VAL A 568 34.28 -65.21 27.73
N VAL A 569 34.23 -63.96 28.20
CA VAL A 569 34.68 -62.77 27.47
C VAL A 569 35.79 -62.08 28.27
N SER A 570 36.94 -61.85 27.64
CA SER A 570 38.13 -61.28 28.29
C SER A 570 38.64 -60.06 27.54
N GLN A 571 38.96 -59.00 28.27
CA GLN A 571 39.66 -57.82 27.78
C GLN A 571 41.10 -57.82 28.28
N TRP A 572 41.98 -57.19 27.52
CA TRP A 572 43.31 -56.83 27.99
C TRP A 572 43.28 -55.40 28.54
N ILE A 573 43.80 -55.22 29.76
CA ILE A 573 43.88 -53.92 30.42
C ILE A 573 45.29 -53.38 30.20
N ASP A 574 45.43 -52.52 29.19
CA ASP A 574 46.73 -52.05 28.70
C ASP A 574 47.57 -51.34 29.78
N THR A 575 46.94 -50.66 30.73
CA THR A 575 47.64 -49.85 31.74
C THR A 575 48.35 -50.67 32.80
N ASN A 576 47.84 -51.86 33.13
CA ASN A 576 48.43 -52.76 34.12
C ASN A 576 48.95 -54.07 33.50
N GLN A 577 48.80 -54.25 32.18
CA GLN A 577 49.29 -55.41 31.42
C GLN A 577 48.69 -56.74 31.95
N GLN A 578 47.38 -56.76 32.20
CA GLN A 578 46.67 -57.94 32.73
C GLN A 578 45.36 -58.22 32.01
N TYR A 579 44.90 -59.46 32.08
CA TYR A 579 43.56 -59.85 31.61
C TYR A 579 42.49 -59.54 32.66
N GLY A 580 41.39 -58.94 32.21
CA GLY A 580 40.12 -58.90 32.94
C GLY A 580 39.10 -59.78 32.24
N SER A 581 38.57 -60.78 32.94
CA SER A 581 37.64 -61.77 32.37
C SER A 581 36.29 -61.74 33.07
N HIS A 582 35.25 -61.88 32.25
CA HIS A 582 33.87 -62.04 32.64
C HIS A 582 33.39 -63.43 32.20
N ILE A 583 32.77 -64.16 33.13
CA ILE A 583 32.12 -65.44 32.85
C ILE A 583 30.65 -65.15 32.61
N VAL A 584 30.16 -65.52 31.43
CA VAL A 584 28.80 -65.19 30.98
C VAL A 584 27.77 -65.89 31.86
N GLY A 585 26.75 -65.14 32.30
CA GLY A 585 25.72 -65.59 33.23
C GLY A 585 26.08 -65.39 34.71
N LEU A 586 27.28 -64.91 35.04
CA LEU A 586 27.67 -64.56 36.41
C LEU A 586 27.76 -63.04 36.57
N PRO A 587 27.22 -62.43 37.64
CA PRO A 587 27.16 -60.98 37.82
C PRO A 587 28.49 -60.39 38.32
N ILE A 588 29.63 -60.89 37.83
CA ILE A 588 30.97 -60.48 38.25
C ILE A 588 31.79 -59.98 37.06
N ASN A 589 32.61 -58.95 37.27
CA ASN A 589 33.55 -58.43 36.28
C ASN A 589 32.94 -58.08 34.91
N ASN A 590 31.65 -57.72 34.85
CA ASN A 590 31.05 -57.28 33.60
C ASN A 590 31.62 -55.91 33.21
N PHE A 591 32.05 -55.74 31.95
CA PHE A 591 32.68 -54.52 31.46
C PHE A 591 32.09 -54.10 30.10
N PRO A 592 32.11 -52.80 29.76
CA PRO A 592 31.64 -52.33 28.46
C PRO A 592 32.55 -52.78 27.31
N ILE A 593 31.97 -53.12 26.17
CA ILE A 593 32.68 -53.49 24.95
C ILE A 593 32.91 -52.23 24.10
N ALA A 594 34.18 -51.89 23.92
CA ALA A 594 34.61 -50.79 23.05
C ALA A 594 35.00 -51.29 21.65
N ILE A 595 34.46 -50.63 20.64
CA ILE A 595 34.56 -50.95 19.20
C ILE A 595 35.96 -50.95 18.58
N SER A 596 36.95 -50.33 19.24
CA SER A 596 38.34 -50.23 18.78
C SER A 596 39.30 -51.14 19.56
N LYS A 597 38.77 -51.99 20.44
CA LYS A 597 39.53 -52.91 21.30
C LYS A 597 39.38 -54.35 20.83
N GLY A 598 40.45 -55.11 21.03
CA GLY A 598 40.42 -56.56 20.84
C GLY A 598 39.92 -57.26 22.12
N PHE A 599 39.09 -58.28 21.95
CA PHE A 599 38.55 -59.10 23.04
C PHE A 599 38.75 -60.57 22.74
N PHE A 600 39.13 -61.33 23.76
CA PHE A 600 39.09 -62.77 23.69
C PHE A 600 37.70 -63.27 24.05
N VAL A 601 37.14 -64.14 23.22
CA VAL A 601 35.91 -64.86 23.52
C VAL A 601 36.18 -66.36 23.41
N HIS A 602 35.71 -67.13 24.38
CA HIS A 602 35.73 -68.59 24.31
C HIS A 602 34.34 -69.08 23.92
N VAL A 603 34.25 -69.92 22.90
CA VAL A 603 33.00 -70.56 22.49
C VAL A 603 33.18 -72.08 22.45
N ASN A 604 32.17 -72.81 22.92
CA ASN A 604 32.22 -74.28 22.95
C ASN A 604 32.04 -74.92 21.56
N ALA A 605 31.34 -74.21 20.66
CA ALA A 605 31.13 -74.62 19.27
C ALA A 605 31.35 -73.43 18.33
N GLY A 606 31.85 -73.70 17.13
CA GLY A 606 31.99 -72.67 16.11
C GLY A 606 30.62 -72.16 15.66
N THR A 607 30.54 -70.87 15.36
CA THR A 607 29.30 -70.21 14.95
C THR A 607 29.61 -69.05 14.00
N THR A 608 28.63 -68.67 13.18
CA THR A 608 28.68 -67.45 12.36
C THR A 608 27.55 -66.55 12.79
N ILE A 609 27.87 -65.36 13.28
CA ILE A 609 26.89 -64.38 13.76
C ILE A 609 26.84 -63.22 12.78
N ALA A 610 25.65 -62.94 12.23
CA ALA A 610 25.40 -61.73 11.47
C ALA A 610 25.22 -60.56 12.44
N MET A 611 26.13 -59.58 12.38
CA MET A 611 26.04 -58.35 13.13
C MET A 611 25.53 -57.23 12.24
N ASN A 612 24.43 -56.62 12.67
CA ASN A 612 23.85 -55.46 12.03
C ASN A 612 24.40 -54.20 12.69
N GLY A 613 24.87 -53.24 11.90
CA GLY A 613 25.47 -52.04 12.46
C GLY A 613 25.93 -51.00 11.46
N SER A 614 26.25 -49.81 11.94
CA SER A 614 26.85 -48.77 11.10
C SER A 614 28.33 -49.08 10.85
N SER A 615 28.81 -48.77 9.64
CA SER A 615 30.23 -48.90 9.30
C SER A 615 31.12 -47.98 10.14
N ILE A 616 32.32 -48.44 10.51
CA ILE A 616 33.28 -47.65 11.29
C ILE A 616 34.37 -47.15 10.33
N ASN A 617 34.21 -45.93 9.81
CA ASN A 617 35.09 -45.40 8.76
C ASN A 617 36.35 -44.70 9.30
N ASN A 618 36.41 -44.41 10.59
CA ASN A 618 37.58 -43.82 11.24
C ASN A 618 37.74 -44.36 12.67
N VAL A 619 38.77 -45.18 12.86
CA VAL A 619 39.05 -45.82 14.15
C VAL A 619 40.01 -44.93 14.91
N VAL A 620 39.52 -44.25 15.94
CA VAL A 620 40.38 -43.48 16.84
C VAL A 620 40.82 -44.41 17.96
N TYR A 621 42.06 -44.88 17.89
CA TYR A 621 42.66 -45.65 18.97
C TYR A 621 43.05 -44.73 20.13
N SER A 622 42.74 -45.14 21.35
CA SER A 622 43.27 -44.48 22.55
C SER A 622 44.81 -44.51 22.53
N PRO A 623 45.49 -43.53 23.18
CA PRO A 623 46.93 -43.56 23.31
C PRO A 623 47.42 -44.90 23.85
N LEU A 624 48.34 -45.52 23.12
CA LEU A 624 48.89 -46.83 23.49
C LEU A 624 49.77 -46.72 24.74
N SER A 625 49.57 -47.64 25.68
CA SER A 625 50.45 -47.84 26.84
C SER A 625 51.76 -48.50 26.41
N ILE A 626 52.85 -48.29 27.15
CA ILE A 626 54.09 -49.05 26.94
C ILE A 626 53.80 -50.53 27.20
N GLY A 627 54.29 -51.40 26.32
CA GLY A 627 54.01 -52.84 26.35
C GLY A 627 52.86 -53.24 25.42
N TRP A 628 52.13 -54.27 25.80
CA TRP A 628 51.07 -54.86 24.98
C TRP A 628 49.76 -54.08 25.08
N ASN A 629 49.10 -53.89 23.94
CA ASN A 629 47.78 -53.26 23.84
C ASN A 629 46.90 -54.13 22.93
N ALA A 630 45.66 -54.39 23.34
CA ALA A 630 44.71 -55.11 22.51
C ALA A 630 43.86 -54.14 21.68
N LEU A 631 43.95 -54.24 20.37
CA LEU A 631 43.27 -53.37 19.40
C LEU A 631 42.36 -54.19 18.50
N GLY A 632 41.33 -53.54 17.98
CA GLY A 632 40.45 -54.11 16.95
C GLY A 632 40.73 -53.49 15.59
N TRP A 633 40.66 -54.29 14.52
CA TRP A 633 40.57 -53.78 13.15
C TRP A 633 39.13 -53.89 12.64
N ASN A 634 38.52 -52.77 12.30
CA ASN A 634 37.09 -52.65 12.05
C ASN A 634 36.76 -51.70 10.88
N ASN A 635 37.75 -51.31 10.09
CA ASN A 635 37.56 -50.40 8.96
C ASN A 635 37.03 -51.16 7.73
N LEU A 636 35.71 -51.14 7.54
CA LEU A 636 35.05 -51.81 6.41
C LEU A 636 35.31 -51.11 5.07
N ALA A 637 35.58 -49.81 5.06
CA ALA A 637 35.83 -49.06 3.83
C ALA A 637 37.19 -49.41 3.22
N ILE A 638 38.22 -49.60 4.05
CA ILE A 638 39.56 -50.04 3.62
C ILE A 638 39.59 -51.56 3.39
N GLY A 639 38.82 -52.32 4.18
CA GLY A 639 38.81 -53.78 4.12
C GLY A 639 39.98 -54.40 4.89
N ALA A 640 40.53 -55.50 4.38
CA ALA A 640 41.65 -56.19 5.02
C ALA A 640 42.97 -55.41 4.87
N THR A 641 43.83 -55.46 5.89
CA THR A 641 45.19 -54.90 5.89
C THR A 641 46.23 -55.98 6.23
N THR A 642 47.52 -55.65 6.22
CA THR A 642 48.58 -56.54 6.73
C THR A 642 49.10 -56.05 8.08
N ALA A 643 49.66 -56.96 8.87
CA ALA A 643 50.25 -56.64 10.17
C ALA A 643 51.38 -55.60 10.06
N GLY A 644 52.18 -55.68 9.00
CA GLY A 644 53.22 -54.69 8.70
C GLY A 644 52.66 -53.30 8.43
N VAL A 645 51.64 -53.19 7.58
CA VAL A 645 50.98 -51.91 7.27
C VAL A 645 50.27 -51.33 8.49
N PHE A 646 49.53 -52.17 9.21
CA PHE A 646 48.80 -51.74 10.41
C PHE A 646 49.75 -51.28 11.52
N GLY A 647 50.77 -52.07 11.86
CA GLY A 647 51.72 -51.70 12.91
C GLY A 647 52.54 -50.46 12.56
N ALA A 648 52.96 -50.29 11.30
CA ALA A 648 53.67 -49.09 10.84
C ALA A 648 52.82 -47.82 10.91
N SER A 649 51.49 -47.94 10.87
CA SER A 649 50.56 -46.82 11.04
C SER A 649 50.46 -46.32 12.50
N LEU A 650 50.95 -47.09 13.46
CA LEU A 650 50.86 -46.80 14.89
C LEU A 650 52.21 -46.33 15.46
N THR A 651 52.21 -45.19 16.15
CA THR A 651 53.46 -44.61 16.69
C THR A 651 54.06 -45.49 17.80
N GLY A 652 55.33 -45.89 17.62
CA GLY A 652 56.11 -46.63 18.62
C GLY A 652 55.83 -48.14 18.67
N VAL A 653 55.02 -48.68 17.76
CA VAL A 653 54.73 -50.11 17.68
C VAL A 653 55.86 -50.84 16.95
N ASN A 654 56.35 -51.94 17.53
CA ASN A 654 57.41 -52.76 16.95
C ASN A 654 56.98 -54.21 16.63
N VAL A 655 55.90 -54.70 17.24
CA VAL A 655 55.36 -56.05 17.02
C VAL A 655 53.85 -56.00 16.93
N VAL A 656 53.29 -56.74 15.98
CA VAL A 656 51.86 -57.01 15.86
C VAL A 656 51.65 -58.52 15.93
N SER A 657 50.76 -58.95 16.81
CA SER A 657 50.45 -60.36 17.05
C SER A 657 48.95 -60.60 16.89
N LYS A 658 48.59 -61.68 16.21
CA LYS A 658 47.21 -62.14 16.06
C LYS A 658 47.09 -63.55 16.64
N PHE A 659 45.95 -63.83 17.25
CA PHE A 659 45.59 -65.18 17.66
C PHE A 659 44.84 -65.87 16.52
N ASP A 660 45.40 -66.96 15.99
CA ASP A 660 44.72 -67.77 14.98
C ASP A 660 43.77 -68.74 15.67
N SER A 661 42.46 -68.45 15.58
CA SER A 661 41.43 -69.27 16.20
C SER A 661 41.30 -70.67 15.57
N ALA A 662 41.86 -70.92 14.38
CA ALA A 662 41.83 -72.25 13.77
C ALA A 662 42.86 -73.18 14.39
N THR A 663 44.06 -72.66 14.63
CA THR A 663 45.18 -73.42 15.18
C THR A 663 45.31 -73.26 16.69
N GLN A 664 44.62 -72.29 17.30
CA GLN A 664 44.73 -71.89 18.70
C GLN A 664 46.15 -71.45 19.09
N LEU A 665 46.87 -70.84 18.13
CA LEU A 665 48.26 -70.40 18.28
C LEU A 665 48.41 -68.92 17.94
N TRP A 666 49.50 -68.32 18.45
CA TRP A 666 49.87 -66.95 18.12
C TRP A 666 50.70 -66.89 16.84
N VAL A 667 50.40 -65.90 16.00
CA VAL A 667 51.22 -65.49 14.86
C VAL A 667 51.67 -64.05 15.12
N SER A 668 52.94 -63.74 14.86
CA SER A 668 53.52 -62.42 15.14
C SER A 668 54.37 -61.92 14.00
N HIS A 669 54.31 -60.61 13.78
CA HIS A 669 55.09 -59.87 12.81
C HIS A 669 55.90 -58.79 13.52
N ILE A 670 57.18 -58.69 13.20
CA ILE A 670 58.07 -57.62 13.69
C ILE A 670 58.12 -56.54 12.63
N ILE A 671 57.77 -55.31 13.01
CA ILE A 671 57.70 -54.17 12.08
C ILE A 671 59.09 -53.89 11.49
N ASN A 672 59.11 -53.63 10.19
CA ASN A 672 60.31 -53.45 9.35
C ASN A 672 61.14 -54.72 9.07
N LEU A 673 60.68 -55.91 9.47
CA LEU A 673 61.28 -57.18 9.03
C LEU A 673 60.34 -57.89 8.03
N PRO A 674 60.85 -58.47 6.93
CA PRO A 674 60.00 -59.08 5.90
C PRO A 674 59.43 -60.46 6.29
N ILE A 675 59.53 -60.86 7.56
CA ILE A 675 59.13 -62.18 8.05
C ILE A 675 57.82 -62.12 8.83
N GLY A 676 56.97 -63.14 8.65
CA GLY A 676 55.79 -63.35 9.47
C GLY A 676 54.67 -62.33 9.32
N ASP A 677 54.62 -61.56 8.22
CA ASP A 677 53.47 -60.68 7.94
C ASP A 677 52.20 -61.51 7.65
N PHE A 678 51.06 -61.03 8.11
CA PHE A 678 49.77 -61.72 8.01
C PHE A 678 48.62 -60.74 7.79
N THR A 679 47.52 -61.24 7.24
CA THR A 679 46.32 -60.44 6.98
C THR A 679 45.49 -60.24 8.26
N ILE A 680 45.04 -59.00 8.44
CA ILE A 680 44.10 -58.58 9.48
C ILE A 680 42.82 -58.13 8.76
N ASN A 681 41.73 -58.87 8.97
CA ASN A 681 40.43 -58.60 8.38
C ASN A 681 39.55 -57.78 9.33
N PRO A 682 38.55 -57.02 8.83
CA PRO A 682 37.57 -56.38 9.69
C PRO A 682 36.88 -57.40 10.61
N GLY A 683 36.88 -57.13 11.91
CA GLY A 683 36.41 -58.04 12.96
C GLY A 683 37.52 -58.80 13.69
N ASP A 684 38.76 -58.78 13.18
CA ASP A 684 39.91 -59.36 13.89
C ASP A 684 40.36 -58.46 15.05
N GLY A 685 40.57 -59.07 16.22
CA GLY A 685 41.36 -58.46 17.27
C GLY A 685 42.85 -58.78 17.10
N VAL A 686 43.71 -57.86 17.50
CA VAL A 686 45.17 -58.02 17.47
C VAL A 686 45.80 -57.45 18.73
N PHE A 687 46.99 -57.92 19.05
CA PHE A 687 47.86 -57.34 20.06
C PHE A 687 48.97 -56.57 19.38
N VAL A 688 49.27 -55.38 19.88
CA VAL A 688 50.43 -54.59 19.45
C VAL A 688 51.34 -54.33 20.64
N ASN A 689 52.65 -54.45 20.44
CA ASN A 689 53.64 -54.07 21.45
C ASN A 689 54.19 -52.70 21.10
N LYS A 690 54.08 -51.76 22.04
CA LYS A 690 54.68 -50.43 21.96
C LYS A 690 55.92 -50.36 22.84
N GLN A 691 57.02 -49.86 22.28
CA GLN A 691 58.27 -49.61 23.00
C GLN A 691 58.37 -48.20 23.55
#